data_AF-A7ID41-F1
#
_entry.id   AF-A7ID41-F1
#
_cell.length_a   1.000
_cell.length_b   1.000
_cell.length_c   1.000
_cell.angle_alpha   90.00
_cell.angle_beta   90.00
_cell.angle_gamma   90.00
#
_symmetry.space_group_name_H-M   'P 1'
#
loop_
_entity.id
_entity.type
_entity.pdbx_description
1 polymer ?
#
loop_
_entity_poly.entity_id
_entity_poly.type
_entity_poly.pdbx_seq_one_letter_code
_entity_poly.pdbx_strand_id
1 'polypeptide(L)'
;MTAYKKKLIEVALPLEAINAASAREKSIRHGHPSTLHLWWARRPLAACRAVLFAQLVDDPSSRVDELLADSKLRAHAEAELPERLAAWENSKASAQGAAANAPEPTLEDVAVEIERRRLFEIIEELVKWENSTNEEVLERARAEIRKSCGGELPAVYDPFSGGGSIPLEAQRLGLPAYGSDLNPVAVMIGKATIEIPPKFKDKEPIHPDVKGRQFYRNAEGLAEDVKYYGEWMREKAWDRIGHLYPQVELPKEIGGGQTMVIAWIWARTVPSPDPAFADVQVPIASSFLLSRKAGKEAWVEPIIDKQAKTIAYRIRYGGTKAEMATAKDGTKAGRGANFRCIISDTAITPKHITSAAKSGKMGQVLIAIVGEGKGGRAYVSPSAEHETVAFSAGPSWKPEQRQPKNPRWFSPPAYGMDTFGDLFTDRQLVALNTFSDLVHEVRTQIEADAQRAGLSSDPTALRDGGKGAKAYAEAVSVYLAFGLSKATDYHSSITTWHNGREIIRNTFGRQALPMTWDFTEANPFSSSTGNWLNCIEWGVKTLAALVTAAGGTERQHDAQTVDYPPETVISTDPPYYDNIGYADLSDFFFCWLKPVIRSVYPEIFGSIATPKSEELVATPYRHGGKDTAEAFFLDGMSKAIANMARLSSDRFPATIYYAFKQSEVAQEGISSTGWATFLQAVVEAGYAVVGTWPLRTEMANRMIASGTNALANSVVLVCRKKEATAEVITRAEFIRALKRELPPAIAELQVANIAPADMPQSAIGPGMGVFSRYKAVLESDDSPMSVKTALQLINRELDEYLGGIQGEFDADTRFAITWFEQNGNGKGDYGVADNLARARGIEPPRVF
;
A
#
# COMPACT_ATOMS: atom_id res chain seq x y z
N MET A 1 -8.49 40.17 -4.96
CA MET A 1 -9.02 38.82 -5.28
C MET A 1 -8.32 38.34 -6.53
N THR A 2 -7.52 37.27 -6.45
CA THR A 2 -7.00 36.61 -7.65
C THR A 2 -8.17 36.03 -8.43
N ALA A 3 -8.22 36.27 -9.75
CA ALA A 3 -9.27 35.73 -10.61
C ALA A 3 -9.31 34.19 -10.50
N TYR A 4 -10.50 33.62 -10.31
CA TYR A 4 -10.71 32.18 -10.26
C TYR A 4 -10.25 31.55 -11.58
N LYS A 5 -9.32 30.60 -11.50
CA LYS A 5 -8.89 29.77 -12.63
C LYS A 5 -9.21 28.32 -12.33
N LYS A 6 -10.01 27.71 -13.21
CA LYS A 6 -10.35 26.30 -13.12
C LYS A 6 -9.09 25.47 -13.40
N LYS A 7 -8.86 24.44 -12.60
CA LYS A 7 -7.74 23.50 -12.74
C LYS A 7 -8.16 22.30 -13.56
N LEU A 8 -7.19 21.64 -14.19
CA LEU A 8 -7.44 20.47 -15.04
C LEU A 8 -8.18 19.37 -14.27
N ILE A 9 -7.82 19.15 -13.00
CA ILE A 9 -8.47 18.18 -12.09
C ILE A 9 -9.96 18.45 -11.85
N GLU A 10 -10.44 19.68 -12.09
CA GLU A 10 -11.85 20.05 -11.91
C GLU A 10 -12.68 19.78 -13.18
N VAL A 11 -12.04 19.39 -14.29
CA VAL A 11 -12.69 19.21 -15.59
C VAL A 11 -12.54 17.78 -16.09
N ALA A 12 -11.29 17.30 -16.25
CA ALA A 12 -11.06 16.02 -16.90
C ALA A 12 -9.67 15.42 -16.57
N LEU A 13 -9.59 14.09 -16.66
CA LEU A 13 -8.37 13.30 -16.48
C LEU A 13 -8.32 12.14 -17.48
N PRO A 14 -7.13 11.72 -17.96
CA PRO A 14 -6.97 10.50 -18.76
C PRO A 14 -6.99 9.25 -17.86
N LEU A 15 -8.17 8.94 -17.31
CA LEU A 15 -8.36 7.88 -16.29
C LEU A 15 -7.89 6.51 -16.76
N GLU A 16 -8.07 6.17 -18.04
CA GLU A 16 -7.65 4.87 -18.58
C GLU A 16 -6.14 4.67 -18.42
N ALA A 17 -5.34 5.66 -18.84
CA ALA A 17 -3.90 5.62 -18.71
C ALA A 17 -3.44 5.61 -17.24
N ILE A 18 -4.06 6.43 -16.39
CA ILE A 18 -3.75 6.49 -14.95
C ILE A 18 -4.03 5.14 -14.27
N ASN A 19 -5.19 4.54 -14.57
CA ASN A 19 -5.61 3.26 -13.98
C ASN A 19 -4.75 2.09 -14.49
N ALA A 20 -4.45 2.05 -15.79
CA ALA A 20 -3.57 1.04 -16.37
C ALA A 20 -2.16 1.10 -15.74
N ALA A 21 -1.60 2.30 -15.60
CA ALA A 21 -0.31 2.50 -14.96
C ALA A 21 -0.33 2.13 -13.47
N SER A 22 -1.36 2.55 -12.74
CA SER A 22 -1.53 2.24 -11.31
C SER A 22 -1.64 0.73 -11.04
N ALA A 23 -2.37 0.00 -11.89
CA ALA A 23 -2.47 -1.45 -11.79
C ALA A 23 -1.12 -2.14 -12.10
N ARG A 24 -0.40 -1.65 -13.12
CA ARG A 24 0.92 -2.17 -13.52
C ARG A 24 1.99 -1.96 -12.43
N GLU A 25 1.97 -0.81 -11.76
CA GLU A 25 2.94 -0.44 -10.71
C GLU A 25 2.99 -1.47 -9.56
N LYS A 26 1.85 -2.11 -9.24
CA LYS A 26 1.80 -3.18 -8.22
C LYS A 26 2.69 -4.39 -8.53
N SER A 27 3.13 -4.58 -9.76
CA SER A 27 4.06 -5.67 -10.15
C SER A 27 5.53 -5.23 -10.15
N ILE A 28 5.79 -3.93 -10.05
CA ILE A 28 7.13 -3.35 -10.11
C ILE A 28 7.81 -3.50 -8.74
N ARG A 29 9.04 -4.00 -8.77
CA ARG A 29 9.87 -4.18 -7.55
C ARG A 29 11.21 -3.49 -7.68
N HIS A 30 11.76 -3.40 -8.89
CA HIS A 30 13.07 -2.83 -9.12
C HIS A 30 13.04 -1.30 -9.02
N GLY A 31 13.77 -0.72 -8.07
CA GLY A 31 13.87 0.73 -7.86
C GLY A 31 12.63 1.39 -7.26
N HIS A 32 11.59 0.61 -6.93
CA HIS A 32 10.33 1.17 -6.46
C HIS A 32 10.40 1.55 -4.96
N PRO A 33 9.83 2.68 -4.51
CA PRO A 33 9.82 3.07 -3.09
C PRO A 33 9.23 2.05 -2.12
N SER A 34 8.31 1.20 -2.59
CA SER A 34 7.76 0.09 -1.79
C SER A 34 8.80 -0.97 -1.40
N THR A 35 9.93 -1.05 -2.10
CA THR A 35 11.01 -1.98 -1.74
C THR A 35 12.02 -1.40 -0.76
N LEU A 36 11.95 -0.11 -0.43
CA LEU A 36 12.76 0.49 0.64
C LEU A 36 12.33 -0.06 2.01
N HIS A 37 11.04 0.02 2.32
CA HIS A 37 10.47 -0.50 3.56
C HIS A 37 8.98 -0.83 3.35
N LEU A 38 8.47 -1.86 4.03
CA LEU A 38 7.06 -2.22 3.98
C LEU A 38 6.19 -1.09 4.58
N TRP A 39 5.11 -0.74 3.89
CA TRP A 39 4.01 0.07 4.40
C TRP A 39 2.71 -0.44 3.78
N TRP A 40 1.67 -0.65 4.59
CA TRP A 40 0.52 -1.47 4.20
C TRP A 40 -0.47 -0.81 3.23
N ALA A 41 -0.44 0.52 3.11
CA ALA A 41 -1.33 1.29 2.27
C ALA A 41 -0.59 2.40 1.52
N ARG A 42 0.29 2.04 0.59
CA ARG A 42 0.91 3.04 -0.30
C ARG A 42 -0.02 3.32 -1.48
N ARG A 43 -0.31 4.59 -1.75
CA ARG A 43 -0.94 5.00 -3.00
C ARG A 43 0.00 4.76 -4.18
N PRO A 44 -0.52 4.35 -5.36
CA PRO A 44 0.28 4.27 -6.57
C PRO A 44 0.89 5.63 -6.92
N LEU A 45 2.16 5.64 -7.26
CA LEU A 45 2.92 6.84 -7.61
C LEU A 45 2.41 7.45 -8.91
N ALA A 46 2.03 6.62 -9.88
CA ALA A 46 1.35 7.06 -11.11
C ALA A 46 0.13 7.95 -10.81
N ALA A 47 -0.75 7.49 -9.90
CA ALA A 47 -1.93 8.25 -9.49
C ALA A 47 -1.57 9.54 -8.74
N CYS A 48 -0.62 9.49 -7.81
CA CYS A 48 -0.17 10.68 -7.06
C CYS A 48 0.38 11.75 -8.02
N ARG A 49 1.24 11.36 -8.97
CA ARG A 49 1.85 12.26 -9.95
C ARG A 49 0.82 12.91 -10.86
N ALA A 50 -0.14 12.13 -11.39
CA ALA A 50 -1.19 12.64 -12.27
C ALA A 50 -2.12 13.62 -11.55
N VAL A 51 -2.54 13.29 -10.32
CA VAL A 51 -3.42 14.14 -9.51
C VAL A 51 -2.72 15.45 -9.16
N LEU A 52 -1.47 15.41 -8.69
CA LEU A 52 -0.71 16.62 -8.37
C LEU A 52 -0.52 17.53 -9.60
N PHE A 53 -0.17 16.96 -10.75
CA PHE A 53 -0.04 17.71 -11.99
C PHE A 53 -1.38 18.41 -12.35
N ALA A 54 -2.47 17.65 -12.38
CA ALA A 54 -3.79 18.19 -12.74
C ALA A 54 -4.35 19.17 -11.70
N GLN A 55 -3.96 19.05 -10.43
CA GLN A 55 -4.34 19.95 -9.33
C GLN A 55 -3.71 21.34 -9.48
N LEU A 56 -2.52 21.41 -10.09
CA LEU A 56 -1.74 22.65 -10.22
C LEU A 56 -1.91 23.33 -11.57
N VAL A 57 -2.08 22.55 -12.64
CA VAL A 57 -2.20 23.04 -14.02
C VAL A 57 -3.59 23.64 -14.27
N ASP A 58 -3.62 24.86 -14.81
CA ASP A 58 -4.86 25.53 -15.23
C ASP A 58 -5.50 24.76 -16.39
N ASP A 59 -6.81 24.52 -16.32
CA ASP A 59 -7.55 24.00 -17.47
C ASP A 59 -7.53 25.06 -18.60
N PRO A 60 -7.37 24.64 -19.87
CA PRO A 60 -7.29 25.58 -20.99
C PRO A 60 -8.52 26.49 -21.13
N SER A 61 -9.70 26.07 -20.66
CA SER A 61 -10.93 26.90 -20.64
C SER A 61 -10.80 28.18 -19.82
N SER A 62 -9.82 28.28 -18.92
CA SER A 62 -9.58 29.49 -18.12
C SER A 62 -8.67 30.52 -18.81
N ARG A 63 -8.18 30.22 -20.03
CA ARG A 63 -7.18 31.04 -20.75
C ARG A 63 -7.42 31.09 -22.26
N VAL A 64 -8.68 31.03 -22.70
CA VAL A 64 -9.07 30.97 -24.12
C VAL A 64 -8.43 32.09 -24.95
N ASP A 65 -8.41 33.32 -24.43
CA ASP A 65 -7.78 34.47 -25.10
C ASP A 65 -6.28 34.25 -25.36
N GLU A 66 -5.56 33.64 -24.41
CA GLU A 66 -4.14 33.29 -24.58
C GLU A 66 -3.95 32.19 -25.64
N LEU A 67 -4.87 31.22 -25.70
CA LEU A 67 -4.82 30.13 -26.68
C LEU A 67 -5.05 30.63 -28.11
N LEU A 68 -6.05 31.49 -28.31
CA LEU A 68 -6.37 32.05 -29.63
C LEU A 68 -5.35 33.09 -30.10
N ALA A 69 -4.54 33.65 -29.19
CA ALA A 69 -3.41 34.50 -29.54
C ALA A 69 -2.22 33.71 -30.12
N ASP A 70 -2.11 32.39 -29.85
CA ASP A 70 -1.12 31.54 -30.50
C ASP A 70 -1.54 31.22 -31.93
N SER A 71 -0.82 31.78 -32.90
CA SER A 71 -1.14 31.65 -34.32
C SER A 71 -1.10 30.21 -34.83
N LYS A 72 -0.28 29.33 -34.24
CA LYS A 72 -0.21 27.92 -34.63
C LYS A 72 -1.39 27.14 -34.08
N LEU A 73 -1.70 27.35 -32.79
CA LEU A 73 -2.84 26.66 -32.16
C LEU A 73 -4.16 27.11 -32.80
N ARG A 74 -4.33 28.41 -33.03
CA ARG A 74 -5.51 28.94 -33.72
C ARG A 74 -5.67 28.36 -35.12
N ALA A 75 -4.61 28.33 -35.92
CA ALA A 75 -4.67 27.75 -37.27
C ALA A 75 -5.04 26.26 -37.23
N HIS A 76 -4.55 25.51 -36.23
CA HIS A 76 -4.93 24.11 -36.03
C HIS A 76 -6.41 23.98 -35.66
N ALA A 77 -6.91 24.82 -34.74
CA ALA A 77 -8.31 24.82 -34.35
C ALA A 77 -9.25 25.21 -35.52
N GLU A 78 -8.86 26.19 -36.34
CA GLU A 78 -9.59 26.58 -37.56
C GLU A 78 -9.64 25.43 -38.59
N ALA A 79 -8.62 24.56 -38.62
CA ALA A 79 -8.58 23.39 -39.50
C ALA A 79 -9.42 22.21 -38.98
N GLU A 80 -9.52 21.99 -37.66
CA GLU A 80 -10.30 20.89 -37.06
C GLU A 80 -11.80 21.25 -36.90
N LEU A 81 -12.14 22.55 -36.80
CA LEU A 81 -13.51 23.02 -36.58
C LEU A 81 -14.54 22.49 -37.61
N PRO A 82 -14.29 22.47 -38.93
CA PRO A 82 -15.25 21.94 -39.90
C PRO A 82 -15.58 20.46 -39.67
N GLU A 83 -14.60 19.65 -39.28
CA GLU A 83 -14.81 18.23 -38.98
C GLU A 83 -15.65 18.06 -37.72
N ARG A 84 -15.40 18.87 -36.68
CA ARG A 84 -16.18 18.86 -35.44
C ARG A 84 -17.62 19.32 -35.66
N LEU A 85 -17.84 20.34 -36.47
CA LEU A 85 -19.18 20.79 -36.86
C LEU A 85 -19.94 19.69 -37.60
N ALA A 86 -19.30 19.02 -38.56
CA ALA A 86 -19.92 17.90 -39.29
C ALA A 86 -20.25 16.71 -38.35
N ALA A 87 -19.36 16.38 -37.42
CA ALA A 87 -19.61 15.35 -36.41
C ALA A 87 -20.78 15.72 -35.48
N TRP A 88 -20.84 16.99 -35.04
CA TRP A 88 -21.93 17.51 -34.22
C TRP A 88 -23.27 17.48 -34.97
N GLU A 89 -23.33 17.93 -36.22
CA GLU A 89 -24.54 17.88 -37.05
C GLU A 89 -25.05 16.43 -37.23
N ASN A 90 -24.14 15.48 -37.48
CA ASN A 90 -24.47 14.06 -37.59
C ASN A 90 -24.98 13.48 -36.26
N SER A 91 -24.39 13.88 -35.13
CA SER A 91 -24.84 13.45 -33.80
C SER A 91 -26.23 14.02 -33.46
N LYS A 92 -26.51 15.27 -33.84
CA LYS A 92 -27.80 15.93 -33.67
C LYS A 92 -28.90 15.26 -34.51
N ALA A 93 -28.55 14.82 -35.72
CA ALA A 93 -29.49 14.10 -36.60
C ALA A 93 -29.85 12.69 -36.11
N SER A 94 -29.03 12.09 -35.23
CA SER A 94 -29.20 10.72 -34.73
C SER A 94 -29.61 10.63 -33.24
N ALA A 95 -29.58 11.74 -32.49
CA ALA A 95 -29.83 11.77 -31.06
C ALA A 95 -31.32 11.91 -30.66
N GLN A 96 -31.73 11.19 -29.61
CA GLN A 96 -32.95 11.46 -28.84
C GLN A 96 -32.58 11.96 -27.42
N GLY A 97 -33.39 12.85 -26.83
CA GLY A 97 -33.17 13.34 -25.46
C GLY A 97 -32.05 14.38 -25.34
N ALA A 98 -31.31 14.37 -24.22
CA ALA A 98 -30.31 15.41 -23.87
C ALA A 98 -29.17 15.55 -24.91
N ALA A 99 -28.84 14.48 -25.65
CA ALA A 99 -27.84 14.50 -26.72
C ALA A 99 -28.27 15.37 -27.93
N ALA A 100 -29.57 15.67 -28.10
CA ALA A 100 -30.06 16.59 -29.14
C ALA A 100 -29.79 18.08 -28.83
N ASN A 101 -29.39 18.40 -27.59
CA ASN A 101 -29.17 19.75 -27.09
C ASN A 101 -27.68 20.07 -26.81
N ALA A 102 -26.74 19.28 -27.32
CA ALA A 102 -25.31 19.60 -27.20
C ALA A 102 -25.02 20.94 -27.89
N PRO A 103 -24.28 21.86 -27.26
CA PRO A 103 -23.94 23.15 -27.86
C PRO A 103 -23.11 22.96 -29.14
N GLU A 104 -23.29 23.85 -30.10
CA GLU A 104 -22.52 23.87 -31.35
C GLU A 104 -21.03 24.12 -31.03
N PRO A 105 -20.10 23.29 -31.53
CA PRO A 105 -18.67 23.48 -31.28
C PRO A 105 -18.19 24.84 -31.80
N THR A 106 -17.57 25.63 -30.94
CA THR A 106 -16.95 26.90 -31.32
C THR A 106 -15.45 26.73 -31.59
N LEU A 107 -14.83 27.73 -32.24
CA LEU A 107 -13.37 27.76 -32.39
C LEU A 107 -12.65 27.74 -31.04
N GLU A 108 -13.24 28.39 -30.02
CA GLU A 108 -12.75 28.41 -28.65
C GLU A 108 -12.75 27.00 -28.05
N ASP A 109 -13.85 26.26 -28.20
CA ASP A 109 -13.98 24.88 -27.72
C ASP A 109 -12.92 23.97 -28.36
N VAL A 110 -12.73 24.09 -29.68
CA VAL A 110 -11.73 23.29 -30.40
C VAL A 110 -10.31 23.63 -29.92
N ALA A 111 -9.97 24.91 -29.75
CA ALA A 111 -8.66 25.31 -29.24
C ALA A 111 -8.41 24.79 -27.80
N VAL A 112 -9.43 24.86 -26.94
CA VAL A 112 -9.40 24.33 -25.57
C VAL A 112 -9.20 22.81 -25.56
N GLU A 113 -9.91 22.08 -26.41
CA GLU A 113 -9.78 20.62 -26.51
C GLU A 113 -8.42 20.17 -27.04
N ILE A 114 -7.87 20.86 -28.05
CA ILE A 114 -6.52 20.56 -28.58
C ILE A 114 -5.48 20.73 -27.48
N GLU A 115 -5.52 21.85 -26.75
CA GLU A 115 -4.57 22.10 -25.66
C GLU A 115 -4.78 21.10 -24.50
N ARG A 116 -6.03 20.74 -24.18
CA ARG A 116 -6.32 19.72 -23.16
C ARG A 116 -5.74 18.35 -23.55
N ARG A 117 -5.83 17.97 -24.83
CA ARG A 117 -5.25 16.73 -25.36
C ARG A 117 -3.73 16.72 -25.19
N ARG A 118 -3.04 17.84 -25.47
CA ARG A 118 -1.59 17.99 -25.22
C ARG A 118 -1.25 17.82 -23.73
N LEU A 119 -2.04 18.38 -22.83
CA LEU A 119 -1.84 18.21 -21.38
C LEU A 119 -2.06 16.75 -20.95
N PHE A 120 -3.00 16.04 -21.57
CA PHE A 120 -3.22 14.62 -21.33
C PHE A 120 -2.05 13.76 -21.81
N GLU A 121 -1.47 14.05 -22.98
CA GLU A 121 -0.26 13.38 -23.45
C GLU A 121 0.89 13.48 -22.44
N ILE A 122 1.04 14.64 -21.79
CA ILE A 122 2.00 14.81 -20.68
C ILE A 122 1.66 13.87 -19.52
N ILE A 123 0.40 13.81 -19.08
CA ILE A 123 -0.03 12.89 -18.00
C ILE A 123 0.21 11.43 -18.38
N GLU A 124 -0.15 11.02 -19.60
CA GLU A 124 0.01 9.66 -20.11
C GLU A 124 1.46 9.21 -20.16
N GLU A 125 2.39 10.12 -20.48
CA GLU A 125 3.82 9.87 -20.36
C GLU A 125 4.28 9.88 -18.91
N LEU A 126 3.80 10.83 -18.10
CA LEU A 126 4.16 10.96 -16.69
C LEU A 126 3.77 9.70 -15.91
N VAL A 127 2.62 9.09 -16.13
CA VAL A 127 2.16 7.95 -15.31
C VAL A 127 2.97 6.67 -15.55
N LYS A 128 3.74 6.58 -16.64
CA LYS A 128 4.58 5.41 -16.94
C LYS A 128 5.76 5.35 -15.96
N TRP A 129 5.96 4.21 -15.31
CA TRP A 129 7.06 4.02 -14.36
C TRP A 129 8.44 4.25 -14.98
N GLU A 130 8.61 3.85 -16.24
CA GLU A 130 9.85 4.02 -17.01
C GLU A 130 10.24 5.49 -17.17
N ASN A 131 9.26 6.40 -17.14
CA ASN A 131 9.48 7.83 -17.25
C ASN A 131 9.65 8.53 -15.89
N SER A 132 9.60 7.79 -14.78
CA SER A 132 9.68 8.37 -13.43
C SER A 132 11.01 9.08 -13.13
N THR A 133 12.06 8.80 -13.90
CA THR A 133 13.36 9.49 -13.82
C THR A 133 13.74 10.17 -15.15
N ASN A 134 12.81 10.28 -16.11
CA ASN A 134 13.07 10.91 -17.40
C ASN A 134 12.93 12.44 -17.27
N GLU A 135 14.07 13.14 -17.21
CA GLU A 135 14.09 14.59 -17.01
C GLU A 135 13.42 15.38 -18.15
N GLU A 136 13.37 14.87 -19.38
CA GLU A 136 12.65 15.56 -20.47
C GLU A 136 11.14 15.59 -20.21
N VAL A 137 10.58 14.45 -19.80
CA VAL A 137 9.15 14.32 -19.46
C VAL A 137 8.84 15.11 -18.19
N LEU A 138 9.68 15.02 -17.17
CA LEU A 138 9.51 15.75 -15.92
C LEU A 138 9.60 17.26 -16.13
N GLU A 139 10.50 17.74 -17.00
CA GLU A 139 10.66 19.16 -17.27
C GLU A 139 9.49 19.75 -18.06
N ARG A 140 8.93 19.01 -19.02
CA ARG A 140 7.65 19.38 -19.66
C ARG A 140 6.55 19.60 -18.63
N ALA A 141 6.43 18.69 -17.66
CA ALA A 141 5.44 18.81 -16.60
C ALA A 141 5.71 20.00 -15.67
N ARG A 142 6.96 20.17 -15.22
CA ARG A 142 7.41 21.30 -14.37
C ARG A 142 7.16 22.64 -15.06
N ALA A 143 7.37 22.73 -16.37
CA ALA A 143 7.12 23.95 -17.13
C ALA A 143 5.64 24.36 -17.10
N GLU A 144 4.71 23.42 -17.29
CA GLU A 144 3.27 23.69 -17.21
C GLU A 144 2.81 24.08 -15.80
N ILE A 145 3.37 23.41 -14.78
CA ILE A 145 3.13 23.76 -13.38
C ILE A 145 3.63 25.19 -13.12
N ARG A 146 4.88 25.53 -13.50
CA ARG A 146 5.45 26.88 -13.34
C ARG A 146 4.59 27.94 -14.05
N LYS A 147 4.15 27.66 -15.29
CA LYS A 147 3.26 28.54 -16.06
C LYS A 147 1.94 28.79 -15.32
N SER A 148 1.30 27.74 -14.80
CA SER A 148 0.00 27.81 -14.13
C SER A 148 0.07 28.40 -12.72
N CYS A 149 1.25 28.37 -12.09
CA CYS A 149 1.46 28.94 -10.75
C CYS A 149 1.95 30.41 -10.78
N GLY A 150 2.31 30.94 -11.96
CA GLY A 150 2.86 32.29 -12.10
C GLY A 150 4.35 32.39 -11.75
N GLY A 151 5.10 31.30 -11.93
CA GLY A 151 6.54 31.21 -11.65
C GLY A 151 6.88 30.77 -10.22
N GLU A 152 6.06 31.12 -9.23
CA GLU A 152 6.25 30.69 -7.83
C GLU A 152 5.52 29.37 -7.57
N LEU A 153 6.27 28.34 -7.18
CA LEU A 153 5.74 27.00 -6.93
C LEU A 153 5.16 26.89 -5.52
N PRO A 154 3.89 26.48 -5.35
CA PRO A 154 3.30 26.33 -4.03
C PRO A 154 3.84 25.09 -3.31
N ALA A 155 3.81 25.13 -1.98
CA ALA A 155 4.08 23.95 -1.19
C ALA A 155 2.97 22.90 -1.38
N VAL A 156 3.35 21.63 -1.48
CA VAL A 156 2.40 20.51 -1.40
C VAL A 156 2.54 19.84 -0.05
N TYR A 157 1.42 19.55 0.60
CA TYR A 157 1.40 18.92 1.92
C TYR A 157 0.44 17.73 1.97
N ASP A 158 0.94 16.63 2.54
CA ASP A 158 0.15 15.45 2.91
C ASP A 158 0.18 15.22 4.43
N PRO A 159 -0.90 15.54 5.18
CA PRO A 159 -0.96 15.35 6.63
C PRO A 159 -1.16 13.88 7.07
N PHE A 160 -1.35 12.95 6.12
CA PHE A 160 -1.46 11.52 6.33
C PHE A 160 -0.45 10.78 5.43
N SER A 161 0.80 11.24 5.42
CA SER A 161 1.79 10.89 4.41
C SER A 161 2.09 9.39 4.31
N GLY A 162 1.96 8.65 5.42
CA GLY A 162 2.17 7.22 5.49
C GLY A 162 3.50 6.78 4.86
N GLY A 163 3.42 6.14 3.69
CA GLY A 163 4.61 5.66 2.96
C GLY A 163 5.36 6.74 2.17
N GLY A 164 4.95 8.01 2.24
CA GLY A 164 5.57 9.15 1.58
C GLY A 164 5.30 9.28 0.08
N SER A 165 4.28 8.60 -0.47
CA SER A 165 4.01 8.58 -1.92
C SER A 165 3.71 9.97 -2.49
N ILE A 166 2.80 10.72 -1.87
CA ILE A 166 2.38 12.04 -2.37
C ILE A 166 3.53 13.06 -2.27
N PRO A 167 4.21 13.21 -1.11
CA PRO A 167 5.37 14.10 -1.02
C PRO A 167 6.51 13.73 -1.98
N LEU A 168 6.75 12.44 -2.23
CA LEU A 168 7.76 12.00 -3.18
C LEU A 168 7.44 12.44 -4.62
N GLU A 169 6.20 12.28 -5.06
CA GLU A 169 5.81 12.72 -6.41
C GLU A 169 5.76 14.24 -6.53
N ALA A 170 5.41 14.96 -5.46
CA ALA A 170 5.51 16.41 -5.42
C ALA A 170 6.97 16.87 -5.62
N GLN A 171 7.90 16.26 -4.89
CA GLN A 171 9.34 16.54 -5.05
C GLN A 171 9.82 16.23 -6.47
N ARG A 172 9.39 15.12 -7.08
CA ARG A 172 9.75 14.74 -8.46
C ARG A 172 9.23 15.75 -9.48
N LEU A 173 8.05 16.34 -9.25
CA LEU A 173 7.47 17.45 -10.01
C LEU A 173 8.09 18.82 -9.68
N GLY A 174 9.14 18.87 -8.87
CA GLY A 174 9.89 20.09 -8.55
C GLY A 174 9.25 20.98 -7.48
N LEU A 175 8.21 20.49 -6.79
CA LEU A 175 7.46 21.25 -5.79
C LEU A 175 8.12 21.14 -4.40
N PRO A 176 8.09 22.18 -3.57
CA PRO A 176 8.39 22.06 -2.14
C PRO A 176 7.46 21.02 -1.50
N ALA A 177 8.03 19.89 -1.09
CA ALA A 177 7.27 18.74 -0.65
C ALA A 177 7.26 18.62 0.88
N TYR A 178 6.08 18.52 1.46
CA TYR A 178 5.88 18.37 2.89
C TYR A 178 4.99 17.16 3.18
N GLY A 179 5.33 16.43 4.23
CA GLY A 179 4.51 15.35 4.75
C GLY A 179 4.55 15.34 6.28
N SER A 180 3.45 14.86 6.86
CA SER A 180 3.45 14.43 8.25
C SER A 180 2.71 13.13 8.43
N ASP A 181 3.12 12.38 9.45
CA ASP A 181 2.39 11.22 9.94
C ASP A 181 2.59 11.10 11.46
N LEU A 182 1.62 10.54 12.15
CA LEU A 182 1.73 10.26 13.58
C LEU A 182 2.71 9.10 13.85
N ASN A 183 2.82 8.16 12.92
CA ASN A 183 3.55 6.91 13.06
C ASN A 183 5.05 7.10 12.79
N PRO A 184 5.94 6.85 13.78
CA PRO A 184 7.38 7.00 13.63
C PRO A 184 7.99 6.27 12.42
N VAL A 185 7.44 5.09 12.07
CA VAL A 185 7.95 4.29 10.95
C VAL A 185 7.59 4.95 9.61
N ALA A 186 6.37 5.47 9.47
CA ALA A 186 5.94 6.25 8.31
C ALA A 186 6.83 7.47 8.10
N VAL A 187 7.00 8.26 9.16
CA VAL A 187 7.84 9.48 9.15
C VAL A 187 9.27 9.16 8.72
N MET A 188 9.87 8.07 9.21
CA MET A 188 11.21 7.70 8.77
C MET A 188 11.27 7.29 7.31
N ILE A 189 10.26 6.58 6.82
CA ILE A 189 10.18 6.23 5.40
C ILE A 189 10.14 7.53 4.57
N GLY A 190 9.28 8.48 4.93
CA GLY A 190 9.19 9.78 4.25
C GLY A 190 10.51 10.55 4.30
N LYS A 191 11.16 10.64 5.47
CA LYS A 191 12.50 11.25 5.60
C LYS A 191 13.53 10.62 4.67
N ALA A 192 13.56 9.28 4.61
CA ALA A 192 14.49 8.55 3.77
C ALA A 192 14.18 8.64 2.27
N THR A 193 12.95 9.01 1.88
CA THR A 193 12.58 9.19 0.47
C THR A 193 12.71 10.63 -0.01
N ILE A 194 12.37 11.63 0.81
CA ILE A 194 12.29 13.04 0.36
C ILE A 194 13.23 14.01 1.07
N GLU A 195 13.74 13.68 2.26
CA GLU A 195 14.53 14.65 3.08
C GLU A 195 16.03 14.35 3.04
N ILE A 196 16.42 13.07 3.18
CA ILE A 196 17.82 12.65 3.22
C ILE A 196 18.48 12.71 1.82
N PRO A 197 17.89 12.12 0.75
CA PRO A 197 18.55 12.06 -0.56
C PRO A 197 18.96 13.43 -1.13
N PRO A 198 18.12 14.49 -1.10
CA PRO A 198 18.51 15.80 -1.63
C PRO A 198 19.72 16.45 -0.93
N LYS A 199 20.03 16.08 0.32
CA LYS A 199 21.19 16.63 1.05
C LYS A 199 22.52 16.16 0.47
N PHE A 200 22.54 14.97 -0.13
CA PHE A 200 23.72 14.30 -0.67
C PHE A 200 23.62 14.06 -2.18
N LYS A 201 22.81 14.89 -2.86
CA LYS A 201 22.63 14.87 -4.31
C LYS A 201 23.97 15.03 -5.04
N ASP A 202 24.17 14.19 -6.05
CA ASP A 202 25.31 14.17 -6.99
C ASP A 202 26.68 14.06 -6.28
N LYS A 203 26.70 13.51 -5.05
CA LYS A 203 27.94 13.25 -4.31
C LYS A 203 28.57 11.93 -4.73
N GLU A 204 29.89 11.90 -4.77
CA GLU A 204 30.68 10.67 -4.92
C GLU A 204 30.58 9.82 -3.64
N PRO A 205 30.62 8.48 -3.75
CA PRO A 205 30.71 7.60 -2.58
C PRO A 205 32.03 7.81 -1.85
N ILE A 206 32.04 7.49 -0.55
CA ILE A 206 33.18 7.73 0.36
C ILE A 206 33.92 6.44 0.75
N HIS A 207 33.38 5.27 0.43
CA HIS A 207 34.01 3.99 0.76
C HIS A 207 35.40 3.83 0.11
N PRO A 208 36.36 3.11 0.72
CA PRO A 208 37.75 3.08 0.22
C PRO A 208 37.91 2.41 -1.16
N ASP A 209 36.96 1.55 -1.57
CA ASP A 209 37.03 0.79 -2.83
C ASP A 209 36.33 1.47 -4.02
N VAL A 210 36.17 2.81 -4.04
CA VAL A 210 35.49 3.51 -5.14
C VAL A 210 36.16 3.22 -6.47
N LYS A 211 35.39 2.65 -7.41
CA LYS A 211 35.82 2.56 -8.80
C LYS A 211 35.43 3.87 -9.48
N GLY A 212 36.42 4.72 -9.77
CA GLY A 212 36.19 6.05 -10.36
C GLY A 212 35.19 6.01 -11.51
N ARG A 213 34.05 6.66 -11.33
CA ARG A 213 33.06 6.94 -12.37
C ARG A 213 33.13 8.41 -12.72
N GLN A 214 32.81 8.76 -13.96
CA GLN A 214 32.86 10.16 -14.40
C GLN A 214 31.82 11.05 -13.71
N PHE A 215 30.68 10.49 -13.31
CA PHE A 215 29.59 11.24 -12.69
C PHE A 215 28.65 10.32 -11.89
N TYR A 216 28.10 10.85 -10.78
CA TYR A 216 27.03 10.24 -9.99
C TYR A 216 25.80 11.13 -10.06
N ARG A 217 24.63 10.53 -10.30
CA ARG A 217 23.34 11.23 -10.42
C ARG A 217 22.49 11.03 -9.17
N ASN A 218 21.79 12.08 -8.73
CA ASN A 218 20.88 12.05 -7.60
C ASN A 218 21.55 11.42 -6.37
N ALA A 219 21.01 10.31 -5.85
CA ALA A 219 21.53 9.64 -4.66
C ALA A 219 22.38 8.38 -4.96
N GLU A 220 22.91 8.24 -6.18
CA GLU A 220 23.71 7.08 -6.59
C GLU A 220 24.96 6.85 -5.72
N GLY A 221 25.71 7.90 -5.34
CA GLY A 221 26.88 7.75 -4.47
C GLY A 221 26.50 7.27 -3.07
N LEU A 222 25.44 7.83 -2.48
CA LEU A 222 24.90 7.38 -1.20
C LEU A 222 24.42 5.91 -1.28
N ALA A 223 23.79 5.53 -2.39
CA ALA A 223 23.34 4.15 -2.61
C ALA A 223 24.53 3.17 -2.72
N GLU A 224 25.64 3.59 -3.35
CA GLU A 224 26.84 2.78 -3.45
C GLU A 224 27.51 2.56 -2.08
N ASP A 225 27.58 3.59 -1.23
CA ASP A 225 28.06 3.45 0.15
C ASP A 225 27.15 2.54 1.00
N VAL A 226 25.82 2.70 0.92
CA VAL A 226 24.88 1.81 1.63
C VAL A 226 25.11 0.35 1.22
N LYS A 227 25.39 0.09 -0.05
CA LYS A 227 25.73 -1.26 -0.53
C LYS A 227 27.04 -1.74 0.09
N TYR A 228 28.10 -0.94 -0.02
CA TYR A 228 29.44 -1.28 0.49
C TYR A 228 29.41 -1.61 1.99
N TYR A 229 28.85 -0.72 2.80
CA TYR A 229 28.78 -0.90 4.24
C TYR A 229 27.81 -2.02 4.63
N GLY A 230 26.79 -2.31 3.82
CA GLY A 230 25.97 -3.50 3.96
C GLY A 230 26.76 -4.80 3.75
N GLU A 231 27.66 -4.83 2.76
CA GLU A 231 28.59 -5.96 2.54
C GLU A 231 29.58 -6.10 3.70
N TRP A 232 30.15 -4.99 4.17
CA TRP A 232 31.00 -4.97 5.36
C TRP A 232 30.30 -5.56 6.61
N MET A 233 29.05 -5.16 6.87
CA MET A 233 28.27 -5.70 7.99
C MET A 233 28.04 -7.21 7.86
N ARG A 234 27.82 -7.71 6.63
CA ARG A 234 27.67 -9.15 6.39
C ARG A 234 28.94 -9.92 6.79
N GLU A 235 30.10 -9.42 6.41
CA GLU A 235 31.39 -10.06 6.71
C GLU A 235 31.64 -10.06 8.23
N LYS A 236 31.42 -8.93 8.91
CA LYS A 236 31.55 -8.85 10.37
C LYS A 236 30.55 -9.74 11.10
N ALA A 237 29.33 -9.87 10.58
CA ALA A 237 28.37 -10.82 11.13
C ALA A 237 28.83 -12.27 10.92
N TRP A 238 29.39 -12.60 9.76
CA TRP A 238 29.92 -13.94 9.49
C TRP A 238 31.02 -14.32 10.49
N ASP A 239 31.95 -13.42 10.78
CA ASP A 239 33.01 -13.65 11.77
C ASP A 239 32.45 -13.93 13.18
N ARG A 240 31.35 -13.27 13.56
CA ARG A 240 30.72 -13.39 14.89
C ARG A 240 29.84 -14.62 15.03
N ILE A 241 28.99 -14.89 14.04
CA ILE A 241 27.88 -15.85 14.16
C ILE A 241 27.82 -16.87 13.02
N GLY A 242 28.76 -16.86 12.06
CA GLY A 242 28.79 -17.79 10.94
C GLY A 242 28.83 -19.27 11.36
N HIS A 243 29.43 -19.55 12.52
CA HIS A 243 29.45 -20.89 13.13
C HIS A 243 28.06 -21.44 13.50
N LEU A 244 27.04 -20.58 13.63
CA LEU A 244 25.65 -20.99 13.87
C LEU A 244 24.91 -21.41 12.59
N TYR A 245 25.56 -21.27 11.42
CA TYR A 245 24.99 -21.55 10.10
C TYR A 245 25.86 -22.57 9.34
N PRO A 246 25.93 -23.83 9.84
CA PRO A 246 26.75 -24.86 9.23
C PRO A 246 26.26 -25.18 7.81
N GLN A 247 27.20 -25.62 6.97
CA GLN A 247 26.91 -26.16 5.65
C GLN A 247 26.23 -27.54 5.78
N VAL A 248 25.63 -28.01 4.68
CA VAL A 248 25.03 -29.34 4.60
C VAL A 248 25.64 -30.12 3.44
N GLU A 249 25.88 -31.41 3.66
CA GLU A 249 26.30 -32.32 2.60
C GLU A 249 25.10 -32.75 1.75
N LEU A 250 25.23 -32.58 0.42
CA LEU A 250 24.22 -33.03 -0.53
C LEU A 250 24.51 -34.47 -0.98
N PRO A 251 23.47 -35.33 -1.03
CA PRO A 251 23.53 -36.59 -1.76
C PRO A 251 24.02 -36.39 -3.20
N LYS A 252 24.78 -37.35 -3.72
CA LYS A 252 25.40 -37.29 -5.07
C LYS A 252 24.36 -37.08 -6.16
N GLU A 253 23.16 -37.58 -5.96
CA GLU A 253 22.04 -37.57 -6.91
C GLU A 253 21.43 -36.16 -7.08
N ILE A 254 21.59 -35.27 -6.09
CA ILE A 254 20.96 -33.93 -6.08
C ILE A 254 21.97 -32.76 -6.08
N GLY A 255 23.26 -33.06 -6.22
CA GLY A 255 24.33 -32.06 -6.35
C GLY A 255 25.69 -32.59 -5.95
N GLY A 256 25.75 -33.39 -4.88
CA GLY A 256 27.00 -33.84 -4.25
C GLY A 256 27.78 -32.71 -3.55
N GLY A 257 28.50 -33.05 -2.48
CA GLY A 257 29.41 -32.13 -1.78
C GLY A 257 28.72 -31.19 -0.80
N GLN A 258 29.51 -30.30 -0.20
CA GLN A 258 29.03 -29.33 0.79
C GLN A 258 28.37 -28.12 0.12
N THR A 259 27.24 -27.66 0.64
CA THR A 259 26.55 -26.46 0.17
C THR A 259 26.10 -25.59 1.33
N MET A 260 25.96 -24.29 1.07
CA MET A 260 25.37 -23.36 2.02
C MET A 260 23.88 -23.66 2.18
N VAL A 261 23.44 -23.81 3.43
CA VAL A 261 22.01 -23.93 3.72
C VAL A 261 21.31 -22.62 3.36
N ILE A 262 20.21 -22.73 2.63
CA ILE A 262 19.34 -21.60 2.30
C ILE A 262 18.33 -21.36 3.42
N ALA A 263 17.73 -22.43 3.93
CA ALA A 263 16.71 -22.37 4.95
C ALA A 263 16.59 -23.67 5.75
N TRP A 264 16.12 -23.54 6.98
CA TRP A 264 15.66 -24.64 7.83
C TRP A 264 14.14 -24.57 7.94
N ILE A 265 13.46 -25.70 7.73
CA ILE A 265 12.01 -25.78 7.86
C ILE A 265 11.70 -26.51 9.16
N TRP A 266 11.01 -25.81 10.04
CA TRP A 266 10.65 -26.25 11.38
C TRP A 266 9.15 -26.50 11.48
N ALA A 267 8.74 -27.45 12.32
CA ALA A 267 7.36 -27.60 12.74
C ALA A 267 7.27 -27.33 14.25
N ARG A 268 6.26 -26.57 14.67
CA ARG A 268 5.90 -26.48 16.09
C ARG A 268 5.40 -27.83 16.57
N THR A 269 5.63 -28.13 17.84
CA THR A 269 5.23 -29.39 18.46
C THR A 269 4.39 -29.16 19.70
N VAL A 270 3.49 -30.10 20.00
CA VAL A 270 2.75 -30.15 21.27
C VAL A 270 2.77 -31.59 21.82
N PRO A 271 2.62 -31.79 23.14
CA PRO A 271 2.48 -33.13 23.70
C PRO A 271 1.28 -33.86 23.07
N SER A 272 1.41 -35.16 22.84
CA SER A 272 0.28 -35.98 22.40
C SER A 272 -0.91 -35.83 23.35
N PRO A 273 -2.14 -35.65 22.84
CA PRO A 273 -3.34 -35.67 23.66
C PRO A 273 -3.69 -37.09 24.15
N ASP A 274 -3.08 -38.13 23.57
CA ASP A 274 -3.23 -39.52 24.00
C ASP A 274 -2.35 -39.78 25.24
N PRO A 275 -2.92 -40.17 26.39
CA PRO A 275 -2.17 -40.50 27.59
C PRO A 275 -1.05 -41.53 27.39
N ALA A 276 -1.18 -42.47 26.44
CA ALA A 276 -0.15 -43.48 26.16
C ALA A 276 1.15 -42.87 25.58
N PHE A 277 1.04 -41.68 24.97
CA PHE A 277 2.12 -40.97 24.31
C PHE A 277 2.28 -39.53 24.83
N ALA A 278 1.78 -39.22 26.03
CA ALA A 278 1.77 -37.86 26.57
C ALA A 278 3.16 -37.24 26.74
N ASP A 279 4.20 -38.06 26.78
CA ASP A 279 5.63 -37.72 26.80
C ASP A 279 6.22 -37.41 25.42
N VAL A 280 5.48 -37.68 24.34
CA VAL A 280 5.93 -37.47 22.96
C VAL A 280 5.50 -36.10 22.46
N GLN A 281 6.46 -35.32 21.98
CA GLN A 281 6.22 -34.07 21.26
C GLN A 281 5.88 -34.37 19.80
N VAL A 282 4.67 -33.98 19.38
CA VAL A 282 4.12 -34.32 18.07
C VAL A 282 4.07 -33.06 17.20
N PRO A 283 4.54 -33.10 15.94
CA PRO A 283 4.49 -31.94 15.05
C PRO A 283 3.05 -31.58 14.71
N ILE A 284 2.76 -30.28 14.70
CA ILE A 284 1.53 -29.71 14.16
C ILE A 284 1.84 -29.00 12.82
N ALA A 285 2.28 -29.74 11.81
CA ALA A 285 2.58 -29.18 10.50
C ALA A 285 1.31 -28.98 9.64
N SER A 286 1.18 -27.82 8.98
CA SER A 286 0.10 -27.54 8.04
C SER A 286 0.34 -28.11 6.64
N SER A 287 1.58 -28.46 6.33
CA SER A 287 2.00 -29.15 5.11
C SER A 287 3.37 -29.80 5.33
N PHE A 288 3.59 -30.95 4.69
CA PHE A 288 4.90 -31.59 4.52
C PHE A 288 5.45 -31.45 3.08
N LEU A 289 4.73 -30.79 2.17
CA LEU A 289 5.21 -30.51 0.81
C LEU A 289 6.33 -29.47 0.78
N LEU A 290 7.46 -29.84 0.17
CA LEU A 290 8.62 -28.98 -0.06
C LEU A 290 8.64 -28.41 -1.48
N SER A 291 8.34 -29.23 -2.47
CA SER A 291 8.21 -28.80 -3.87
C SER A 291 7.02 -29.47 -4.54
N ARG A 292 6.25 -28.68 -5.28
CA ARG A 292 5.16 -29.15 -6.14
C ARG A 292 5.45 -28.95 -7.64
N LYS A 293 6.69 -28.60 -7.99
CA LYS A 293 7.07 -28.40 -9.39
C LYS A 293 7.13 -29.75 -10.09
N ALA A 294 6.52 -29.82 -11.27
CA ALA A 294 6.47 -31.03 -12.07
C ALA A 294 7.88 -31.59 -12.34
N GLY A 295 8.11 -32.86 -12.03
CA GLY A 295 9.40 -33.54 -12.19
C GLY A 295 10.46 -33.19 -11.14
N LYS A 296 10.12 -32.36 -10.14
CA LYS A 296 10.96 -31.97 -9.00
C LYS A 296 10.17 -31.99 -7.70
N GLU A 297 9.16 -32.85 -7.62
CA GLU A 297 8.33 -33.01 -6.44
C GLU A 297 9.17 -33.50 -5.27
N ALA A 298 9.00 -32.87 -4.10
CA ALA A 298 9.70 -33.25 -2.88
C ALA A 298 8.81 -33.01 -1.66
N TRP A 299 8.91 -33.89 -0.67
CA TRP A 299 8.12 -33.83 0.56
C TRP A 299 8.81 -34.50 1.75
N VAL A 300 8.36 -34.16 2.95
CA VAL A 300 8.83 -34.74 4.21
C VAL A 300 7.97 -35.97 4.57
N GLU A 301 8.61 -37.12 4.72
CA GLU A 301 8.03 -38.36 5.22
C GLU A 301 8.33 -38.52 6.72
N PRO A 302 7.33 -38.42 7.61
CA PRO A 302 7.50 -38.75 9.02
C PRO A 302 7.62 -40.27 9.21
N ILE A 303 8.65 -40.71 9.92
CA ILE A 303 8.92 -42.11 10.29
C ILE A 303 8.58 -42.26 11.77
N ILE A 304 7.54 -43.04 12.07
CA ILE A 304 6.98 -43.17 13.41
C ILE A 304 7.38 -44.52 14.00
N ASP A 305 8.01 -44.50 15.17
CA ASP A 305 8.22 -45.70 15.99
C ASP A 305 7.39 -45.59 17.27
N LYS A 306 6.29 -46.35 17.32
CA LYS A 306 5.37 -46.34 18.48
C LYS A 306 5.97 -47.01 19.72
N GLN A 307 6.93 -47.93 19.55
CA GLN A 307 7.57 -48.63 20.68
C GLN A 307 8.66 -47.76 21.28
N ALA A 308 9.52 -47.19 20.44
CA ALA A 308 10.55 -46.25 20.87
C ALA A 308 9.99 -44.86 21.22
N LYS A 309 8.73 -44.59 20.87
CA LYS A 309 8.05 -43.30 21.04
C LYS A 309 8.78 -42.14 20.35
N THR A 310 9.33 -42.40 19.17
CA THR A 310 10.09 -41.42 18.39
C THR A 310 9.44 -41.11 17.05
N ILE A 311 9.71 -39.90 16.56
CA ILE A 311 9.30 -39.42 15.24
C ILE A 311 10.56 -38.87 14.57
N ALA A 312 10.96 -39.47 13.45
CA ALA A 312 12.04 -39.00 12.60
C ALA A 312 11.49 -38.48 11.26
N TYR A 313 12.29 -37.74 10.50
CA TYR A 313 11.88 -37.16 9.23
C TYR A 313 12.86 -37.53 8.12
N ARG A 314 12.32 -37.94 6.97
CA ARG A 314 13.09 -38.27 5.76
C ARG A 314 12.56 -37.47 4.58
N ILE A 315 13.45 -37.02 3.69
CA ILE A 315 13.04 -36.41 2.44
C ILE A 315 12.76 -37.46 1.38
N ARG A 316 11.62 -37.32 0.70
CA ARG A 316 11.23 -38.12 -0.47
C ARG A 316 11.14 -37.23 -1.70
N TYR A 317 11.68 -37.74 -2.81
CA TYR A 317 11.56 -37.15 -4.13
C TYR A 317 10.54 -37.95 -4.96
N GLY A 318 9.67 -37.25 -5.67
CA GLY A 318 8.52 -37.86 -6.34
C GLY A 318 7.49 -38.43 -5.36
N GLY A 319 6.64 -39.32 -5.86
CA GLY A 319 5.58 -39.96 -5.09
C GLY A 319 4.31 -40.14 -5.92
N THR A 320 3.45 -41.03 -5.45
CA THR A 320 2.10 -41.22 -5.98
C THR A 320 1.24 -39.97 -5.70
N LYS A 321 0.14 -39.82 -6.46
CA LYS A 321 -0.83 -38.72 -6.22
C LYS A 321 -1.38 -38.74 -4.78
N ALA A 322 -1.55 -39.93 -4.20
CA ALA A 322 -2.06 -40.10 -2.84
C ALA A 322 -1.05 -39.67 -1.77
N GLU A 323 0.23 -40.01 -1.95
CA GLU A 323 1.31 -39.56 -1.07
C GLU A 323 1.44 -38.04 -1.12
N MET A 324 1.43 -37.45 -2.32
CA MET A 324 1.51 -36.00 -2.49
C MET A 324 0.31 -35.27 -1.90
N ALA A 325 -0.90 -35.83 -2.01
CA ALA A 325 -2.10 -35.30 -1.37
C ALA A 325 -2.00 -35.35 0.15
N THR A 326 -1.50 -36.46 0.71
CA THR A 326 -1.30 -36.61 2.16
C THR A 326 -0.23 -35.64 2.67
N ALA A 327 0.89 -35.52 1.96
CA ALA A 327 1.95 -34.57 2.29
C ALA A 327 1.46 -33.12 2.22
N LYS A 328 0.53 -32.79 1.32
CA LYS A 328 -0.03 -31.44 1.22
C LYS A 328 -0.75 -31.00 2.49
N ASP A 329 -1.46 -31.93 3.13
CA ASP A 329 -2.25 -31.64 4.32
C ASP A 329 -1.40 -31.75 5.61
N GLY A 330 -0.21 -32.36 5.53
CA GLY A 330 0.67 -32.53 6.67
C GLY A 330 -0.03 -33.30 7.81
N THR A 331 -0.21 -32.63 8.95
CA THR A 331 -0.97 -33.14 10.10
C THR A 331 -2.32 -32.44 10.25
N LYS A 332 -2.70 -31.58 9.31
CA LYS A 332 -3.92 -30.78 9.38
C LYS A 332 -5.15 -31.65 9.25
N ALA A 333 -6.15 -31.38 10.10
CA ALA A 333 -7.44 -32.10 10.09
C ALA A 333 -8.63 -31.19 9.69
N GLY A 334 -8.38 -29.90 9.42
CA GLY A 334 -9.42 -28.96 9.01
C GLY A 334 -8.98 -27.49 9.11
N ARG A 335 -9.95 -26.57 9.04
CA ARG A 335 -9.71 -25.12 9.21
C ARG A 335 -9.26 -24.79 10.64
N GLY A 336 -8.55 -23.67 10.81
CA GLY A 336 -8.12 -23.21 12.13
C GLY A 336 -7.04 -24.10 12.76
N ALA A 337 -6.96 -24.18 14.08
CA ALA A 337 -5.94 -24.95 14.81
C ALA A 337 -6.37 -26.41 15.08
N ASN A 338 -6.79 -27.14 14.04
CA ASN A 338 -7.20 -28.55 14.15
C ASN A 338 -6.19 -29.47 13.45
N PHE A 339 -5.68 -30.46 14.17
CA PHE A 339 -4.64 -31.38 13.69
C PHE A 339 -4.90 -32.82 14.13
N ARG A 340 -4.22 -33.77 13.50
CA ARG A 340 -4.16 -35.18 13.87
C ARG A 340 -2.82 -35.49 14.52
N CYS A 341 -2.84 -36.17 15.66
CA CYS A 341 -1.64 -36.72 16.27
C CYS A 341 -1.10 -37.85 15.38
N ILE A 342 0.07 -37.69 14.77
CA ILE A 342 0.57 -38.69 13.82
C ILE A 342 0.99 -40.02 14.46
N ILE A 343 1.20 -40.06 15.78
CA ILE A 343 1.56 -41.31 16.49
C ILE A 343 0.34 -42.11 16.96
N SER A 344 -0.73 -41.44 17.41
CA SER A 344 -1.93 -42.08 17.98
C SER A 344 -3.21 -41.90 17.18
N ASP A 345 -3.17 -41.10 16.11
CA ASP A 345 -4.33 -40.65 15.32
C ASP A 345 -5.39 -39.84 16.11
N THR A 346 -5.13 -39.56 17.40
CA THR A 346 -6.03 -38.75 18.23
C THR A 346 -6.10 -37.31 17.72
N ALA A 347 -7.29 -36.71 17.76
CA ALA A 347 -7.49 -35.32 17.37
C ALA A 347 -6.78 -34.35 18.33
N ILE A 348 -5.94 -33.48 17.77
CA ILE A 348 -5.31 -32.36 18.47
C ILE A 348 -6.18 -31.12 18.24
N THR A 349 -6.92 -30.73 19.29
CA THR A 349 -7.90 -29.64 19.22
C THR A 349 -7.27 -28.25 19.45
N PRO A 350 -7.93 -27.15 19.01
CA PRO A 350 -7.47 -25.79 19.27
C PRO A 350 -7.28 -25.49 20.76
N LYS A 351 -8.16 -26.03 21.63
CA LYS A 351 -8.06 -25.87 23.08
C LYS A 351 -6.83 -26.57 23.65
N HIS A 352 -6.51 -27.79 23.17
CA HIS A 352 -5.30 -28.50 23.57
C HIS A 352 -4.04 -27.72 23.19
N ILE A 353 -3.97 -27.22 21.96
CA ILE A 353 -2.83 -26.45 21.46
C ILE A 353 -2.65 -25.15 22.25
N THR A 354 -3.71 -24.37 22.42
CA THR A 354 -3.64 -23.10 23.18
C THR A 354 -3.29 -23.32 24.64
N SER A 355 -3.81 -24.38 25.28
CA SER A 355 -3.44 -24.78 26.65
C SER A 355 -1.97 -25.18 26.75
N ALA A 356 -1.51 -26.08 25.87
CA ALA A 356 -0.12 -26.52 25.82
C ALA A 356 0.84 -25.34 25.62
N ALA A 357 0.53 -24.45 24.68
CA ALA A 357 1.33 -23.27 24.38
C ALA A 357 1.42 -22.31 25.57
N LYS A 358 0.28 -21.95 26.19
CA LYS A 358 0.25 -21.09 27.38
C LYS A 358 0.93 -21.70 28.61
N SER A 359 0.99 -23.02 28.68
CA SER A 359 1.73 -23.74 29.73
C SER A 359 3.22 -23.94 29.44
N GLY A 360 3.75 -23.36 28.35
CA GLY A 360 5.15 -23.49 27.96
C GLY A 360 5.54 -24.88 27.42
N LYS A 361 4.56 -25.70 27.04
CA LYS A 361 4.79 -27.08 26.54
C LYS A 361 4.85 -27.19 25.02
N MET A 362 4.67 -26.08 24.30
CA MET A 362 4.85 -26.05 22.85
C MET A 362 6.34 -25.98 22.53
N GLY A 363 6.81 -26.90 21.69
CA GLY A 363 8.19 -26.95 21.22
C GLY A 363 8.31 -26.70 19.72
N GLN A 364 9.47 -27.07 19.17
CA GLN A 364 9.73 -27.09 17.73
C GLN A 364 10.69 -28.23 17.37
N VAL A 365 10.59 -28.72 16.14
CA VAL A 365 11.45 -29.79 15.59
C VAL A 365 11.81 -29.48 14.14
N LEU A 366 13.04 -29.80 13.73
CA LEU A 366 13.49 -29.60 12.35
C LEU A 366 12.91 -30.73 11.49
N ILE A 367 12.25 -30.36 10.39
CA ILE A 367 11.61 -31.34 9.50
C ILE A 367 12.25 -31.40 8.12
N ALA A 368 12.96 -30.35 7.68
CA ALA A 368 13.76 -30.36 6.46
C ALA A 368 14.84 -29.27 6.45
N ILE A 369 15.90 -29.50 5.68
CA ILE A 369 16.95 -28.53 5.36
C ILE A 369 16.92 -28.27 3.86
N VAL A 370 17.02 -27.00 3.46
CA VAL A 370 17.02 -26.57 2.06
C VAL A 370 18.41 -26.06 1.70
N GLY A 371 19.03 -26.64 0.67
CA GLY A 371 20.32 -26.23 0.12
C GLY A 371 20.23 -25.85 -1.36
N GLU A 372 21.31 -25.25 -1.88
CA GLU A 372 21.45 -25.00 -3.32
C GLU A 372 21.99 -26.25 -4.00
N GLY A 373 21.24 -26.82 -4.96
CA GLY A 373 21.59 -28.05 -5.68
C GLY A 373 21.78 -27.85 -7.18
N LYS A 374 22.08 -28.93 -7.91
CA LYS A 374 22.31 -28.86 -9.36
C LYS A 374 20.99 -28.61 -10.10
N GLY A 375 20.78 -27.37 -10.56
CA GLY A 375 19.60 -26.98 -11.34
C GLY A 375 18.32 -26.73 -10.51
N GLY A 376 18.44 -26.44 -9.21
CA GLY A 376 17.30 -26.10 -8.36
C GLY A 376 17.60 -26.16 -6.86
N ARG A 377 16.54 -26.19 -6.05
CA ARG A 377 16.68 -26.44 -4.60
C ARG A 377 16.93 -27.93 -4.36
N ALA A 378 17.86 -28.20 -3.45
CA ALA A 378 18.08 -29.51 -2.87
C ALA A 378 17.44 -29.56 -1.47
N TYR A 379 16.88 -30.71 -1.10
CA TYR A 379 16.19 -30.92 0.15
C TYR A 379 16.88 -32.07 0.87
N VAL A 380 17.29 -31.85 2.12
CA VAL A 380 18.04 -32.81 2.93
C VAL A 380 17.27 -33.09 4.21
N SER A 381 17.34 -34.34 4.67
CA SER A 381 16.70 -34.75 5.92
C SER A 381 17.35 -34.01 7.11
N PRO A 382 16.60 -33.72 8.18
CA PRO A 382 17.15 -33.15 9.40
C PRO A 382 18.31 -33.97 9.96
N SER A 383 19.32 -33.31 10.53
CA SER A 383 20.35 -33.94 11.33
C SER A 383 20.39 -33.32 12.73
N ALA A 384 20.78 -34.13 13.73
CA ALA A 384 20.89 -33.68 15.11
C ALA A 384 21.91 -32.54 15.29
N GLU A 385 22.92 -32.48 14.43
CA GLU A 385 23.93 -31.41 14.41
C GLU A 385 23.29 -30.05 14.13
N HIS A 386 22.47 -29.94 13.09
CA HIS A 386 21.82 -28.67 12.73
C HIS A 386 20.84 -28.20 13.82
N GLU A 387 20.13 -29.11 14.47
CA GLU A 387 19.27 -28.78 15.63
C GLU A 387 20.11 -28.30 16.81
N THR A 388 21.15 -29.06 17.17
CA THR A 388 22.03 -28.73 18.30
C THR A 388 22.66 -27.35 18.12
N VAL A 389 23.15 -27.04 16.92
CA VAL A 389 23.72 -25.72 16.61
C VAL A 389 22.65 -24.63 16.70
N ALA A 390 21.45 -24.84 16.16
CA ALA A 390 20.36 -23.86 16.25
C ALA A 390 19.94 -23.57 17.71
N PHE A 391 19.85 -24.60 18.55
CA PHE A 391 19.49 -24.48 19.95
C PHE A 391 20.63 -24.04 20.87
N SER A 392 21.88 -24.01 20.38
CA SER A 392 23.02 -23.48 21.13
C SER A 392 23.06 -21.94 21.18
N ALA A 393 22.25 -21.27 20.35
CA ALA A 393 22.18 -19.82 20.30
C ALA A 393 21.60 -19.24 21.60
N GLY A 394 22.31 -18.27 22.19
CA GLY A 394 21.88 -17.55 23.38
C GLY A 394 21.75 -16.05 23.10
N PRO A 395 20.54 -15.51 22.85
CA PRO A 395 20.38 -14.09 22.55
C PRO A 395 20.63 -13.25 23.81
N SER A 396 21.40 -12.17 23.64
CA SER A 396 21.66 -11.18 24.70
C SER A 396 20.45 -10.30 25.02
N TRP A 397 19.53 -10.15 24.07
CA TRP A 397 18.37 -9.27 24.16
C TRP A 397 17.23 -9.80 23.28
N LYS A 398 15.98 -9.49 23.66
CA LYS A 398 14.79 -9.69 22.83
C LYS A 398 13.80 -8.54 23.01
N PRO A 399 12.99 -8.20 21.99
CA PRO A 399 11.92 -7.21 22.15
C PRO A 399 10.87 -7.62 23.20
N GLU A 400 10.66 -6.76 24.21
CA GLU A 400 9.68 -6.98 25.29
C GLU A 400 8.31 -6.35 25.01
N GLN A 401 8.20 -5.59 23.91
CA GLN A 401 6.98 -4.90 23.54
C GLN A 401 5.84 -5.90 23.28
N ARG A 402 4.72 -5.70 23.95
CA ARG A 402 3.56 -6.59 23.85
C ARG A 402 2.87 -6.48 22.49
N GLN A 403 2.44 -7.60 21.96
CA GLN A 403 1.56 -7.66 20.82
C GLN A 403 0.13 -7.22 21.22
N PRO A 404 -0.64 -6.63 20.30
CA PRO A 404 -2.02 -6.24 20.57
C PRO A 404 -2.92 -7.48 20.74
N LYS A 405 -3.89 -7.39 21.65
CA LYS A 405 -4.88 -8.44 21.89
C LYS A 405 -6.04 -8.38 20.87
N ASN A 406 -5.70 -8.34 19.60
CA ASN A 406 -6.66 -8.26 18.49
C ASN A 406 -6.61 -9.54 17.65
N PRO A 407 -7.45 -10.55 17.93
CA PRO A 407 -7.39 -11.83 17.23
C PRO A 407 -7.73 -11.76 15.74
N ARG A 408 -8.33 -10.65 15.26
CA ARG A 408 -8.60 -10.43 13.82
C ARG A 408 -7.30 -10.33 13.03
N TRP A 409 -6.27 -9.68 13.59
CA TRP A 409 -5.01 -9.41 12.92
C TRP A 409 -3.80 -10.04 13.59
N PHE A 410 -3.86 -10.35 14.88
CA PHE A 410 -2.76 -10.88 15.67
C PHE A 410 -3.24 -12.11 16.44
N SER A 411 -2.79 -13.29 16.00
CA SER A 411 -3.13 -14.56 16.64
C SER A 411 -2.03 -15.20 17.51
N PRO A 412 -0.73 -14.90 17.39
CA PRO A 412 0.31 -15.43 18.28
C PRO A 412 0.04 -15.28 19.79
N PRO A 413 -0.55 -14.16 20.30
CA PRO A 413 -0.86 -14.05 21.74
C PRO A 413 -1.83 -15.11 22.26
N ALA A 414 -2.68 -15.69 21.40
CA ALA A 414 -3.55 -16.80 21.80
C ALA A 414 -2.75 -18.08 22.15
N TYR A 415 -1.49 -18.16 21.71
CA TYR A 415 -0.57 -19.28 21.86
C TYR A 415 0.63 -18.94 22.78
N GLY A 416 0.50 -17.95 23.66
CA GLY A 416 1.54 -17.61 24.65
C GLY A 416 2.74 -16.85 24.10
N MET A 417 2.66 -16.33 22.86
CA MET A 417 3.63 -15.37 22.31
C MET A 417 3.12 -13.96 22.57
N ASP A 418 3.39 -13.45 23.76
CA ASP A 418 2.80 -12.19 24.25
C ASP A 418 3.57 -10.96 23.78
N THR A 419 4.88 -11.09 23.50
CA THR A 419 5.72 -9.99 22.99
C THR A 419 6.09 -10.20 21.53
N PHE A 420 6.52 -9.13 20.85
CA PHE A 420 7.07 -9.24 19.50
C PHE A 420 8.37 -10.08 19.48
N GLY A 421 9.15 -10.09 20.57
CA GLY A 421 10.35 -10.92 20.68
C GLY A 421 10.05 -12.42 20.68
N ASP A 422 8.88 -12.84 21.15
CA ASP A 422 8.46 -14.26 21.13
C ASP A 422 8.15 -14.77 19.71
N LEU A 423 8.13 -13.89 18.70
CA LEU A 423 7.97 -14.26 17.29
C LEU A 423 9.27 -14.76 16.65
N PHE A 424 10.40 -14.74 17.36
CA PHE A 424 11.72 -15.07 16.82
C PHE A 424 12.30 -16.29 17.54
N THR A 425 13.02 -17.15 16.83
CA THR A 425 13.84 -18.18 17.48
C THR A 425 15.09 -17.56 18.09
N ASP A 426 15.73 -18.25 19.04
CA ASP A 426 16.96 -17.76 19.68
C ASP A 426 18.08 -17.49 18.67
N ARG A 427 18.26 -18.36 17.66
CA ARG A 427 19.24 -18.13 16.58
C ARG A 427 18.88 -16.93 15.71
N GLN A 428 17.60 -16.71 15.40
CA GLN A 428 17.14 -15.51 14.69
C GLN A 428 17.41 -14.24 15.50
N LEU A 429 17.15 -14.26 16.81
CA LEU A 429 17.43 -13.14 17.70
C LEU A 429 18.93 -12.83 17.76
N VAL A 430 19.80 -13.85 17.89
CA VAL A 430 21.26 -13.66 17.85
C VAL A 430 21.70 -12.98 16.55
N ALA A 431 21.16 -13.40 15.40
CA ALA A 431 21.47 -12.78 14.12
C ALA A 431 21.02 -11.32 14.01
N LEU A 432 19.76 -11.05 14.37
CA LEU A 432 19.21 -9.70 14.31
C LEU A 432 19.89 -8.75 15.30
N ASN A 433 20.23 -9.22 16.51
CA ASN A 433 21.02 -8.46 17.49
C ASN A 433 22.41 -8.15 16.94
N THR A 434 23.07 -9.12 16.31
CA THR A 434 24.40 -8.92 15.70
C THR A 434 24.34 -7.81 14.64
N PHE A 435 23.35 -7.84 13.75
CA PHE A 435 23.18 -6.77 12.75
C PHE A 435 22.80 -5.43 13.39
N SER A 436 21.97 -5.43 14.44
CA SER A 436 21.62 -4.23 15.21
C SER A 436 22.86 -3.55 15.81
N ASP A 437 23.74 -4.31 16.46
CA ASP A 437 24.98 -3.80 17.04
C ASP A 437 25.92 -3.26 15.95
N LEU A 438 26.02 -3.98 14.82
CA LEU A 438 26.85 -3.58 13.68
C LEU A 438 26.40 -2.26 13.05
N VAL A 439 25.13 -1.85 13.14
CA VAL A 439 24.69 -0.52 12.66
C VAL A 439 25.38 0.61 13.43
N HIS A 440 25.66 0.43 14.71
CA HIS A 440 26.38 1.43 15.51
C HIS A 440 27.88 1.47 15.18
N GLU A 441 28.49 0.28 15.04
CA GLU A 441 29.90 0.16 14.70
C GLU A 441 30.19 0.71 13.30
N VAL A 442 29.37 0.33 12.31
CA VAL A 442 29.55 0.77 10.93
C VAL A 442 29.36 2.28 10.81
N ARG A 443 28.46 2.91 11.58
CA ARG A 443 28.31 4.38 11.60
C ARG A 443 29.60 5.07 11.98
N THR A 444 30.32 4.54 12.97
CA THR A 444 31.63 5.07 13.39
C THR A 444 32.67 4.92 12.27
N GLN A 445 32.66 3.77 11.59
CA GLN A 445 33.53 3.51 10.44
C GLN A 445 33.24 4.46 9.27
N ILE A 446 31.96 4.66 8.94
CA ILE A 446 31.52 5.56 7.86
C ILE A 446 31.95 7.00 8.14
N GLU A 447 31.84 7.47 9.38
CA GLU A 447 32.26 8.83 9.75
C GLU A 447 33.77 9.02 9.55
N ALA A 448 34.59 8.03 9.95
CA ALA A 448 36.03 8.05 9.73
C ALA A 448 36.39 8.01 8.24
N ASP A 449 35.69 7.20 7.45
CA ASP A 449 35.89 7.12 6.00
C ASP A 449 35.49 8.42 5.30
N ALA A 450 34.37 9.02 5.71
CA ALA A 450 33.90 10.29 5.18
C ALA A 450 34.92 11.42 5.43
N GLN A 451 35.52 11.46 6.62
CA GLN A 451 36.60 12.42 6.92
C GLN A 451 37.84 12.18 6.06
N ARG A 452 38.24 10.92 5.84
CA ARG A 452 39.36 10.57 4.95
C ARG A 452 39.08 10.92 3.48
N ALA A 453 37.82 10.80 3.06
CA ALA A 453 37.34 11.22 1.74
C ALA A 453 37.16 12.74 1.61
N GLY A 454 37.44 13.51 2.66
CA GLY A 454 37.45 14.98 2.63
C GLY A 454 36.10 15.65 2.96
N LEU A 455 35.11 14.92 3.50
CA LEU A 455 33.90 15.55 4.04
C LEU A 455 34.24 16.35 5.31
N SER A 456 33.56 17.49 5.47
CA SER A 456 33.75 18.38 6.63
C SER A 456 33.53 17.65 7.95
N SER A 457 34.36 17.96 8.96
CA SER A 457 34.24 17.48 10.34
C SER A 457 33.17 18.22 11.17
N ASP A 458 32.28 18.98 10.51
CA ASP A 458 31.13 19.65 11.13
C ASP A 458 30.30 18.66 12.00
N PRO A 459 30.13 18.94 13.31
CA PRO A 459 29.42 18.07 14.24
C PRO A 459 27.89 18.16 14.14
N THR A 460 27.35 19.01 13.26
CA THR A 460 25.91 19.17 13.06
C THR A 460 25.29 17.86 12.60
N ALA A 461 24.28 17.37 13.34
CA ALA A 461 23.62 16.11 13.05
C ALA A 461 22.75 16.20 11.78
N LEU A 462 22.45 15.05 11.18
CA LEU A 462 21.60 14.93 10.00
C LEU A 462 20.21 15.55 10.24
N ARG A 463 19.63 15.32 11.42
CA ARG A 463 18.33 15.85 11.83
C ARG A 463 18.29 17.38 11.90
N ASP A 464 19.44 18.00 12.16
CA ASP A 464 19.60 19.45 12.33
C ASP A 464 20.06 20.13 11.02
N GLY A 465 20.01 19.42 9.90
CA GLY A 465 20.39 19.96 8.59
C GLY A 465 21.87 19.76 8.21
N GLY A 466 22.65 19.04 9.01
CA GLY A 466 24.06 18.76 8.76
C GLY A 466 24.31 18.07 7.43
N LYS A 467 25.49 18.33 6.85
CA LYS A 467 25.98 17.73 5.59
C LYS A 467 27.43 17.22 5.66
N GLY A 468 28.07 17.35 6.83
CA GLY A 468 29.42 16.86 7.08
C GLY A 468 29.49 15.35 7.27
N ALA A 469 30.68 14.86 7.65
CA ALA A 469 30.97 13.44 7.82
C ALA A 469 30.01 12.74 8.78
N LYS A 470 29.69 13.37 9.92
CA LYS A 470 28.72 12.84 10.90
C LYS A 470 27.33 12.68 10.30
N ALA A 471 26.80 13.71 9.65
CA ALA A 471 25.47 13.65 9.03
C ALA A 471 25.40 12.62 7.90
N TYR A 472 26.49 12.45 7.14
CA TYR A 472 26.61 11.42 6.11
C TYR A 472 26.57 10.01 6.71
N ALA A 473 27.35 9.78 7.78
CA ALA A 473 27.37 8.51 8.50
C ALA A 473 26.00 8.16 9.11
N GLU A 474 25.34 9.16 9.71
CA GLU A 474 23.98 9.03 10.18
C GLU A 474 23.02 8.66 9.04
N ALA A 475 23.14 9.29 7.87
CA ALA A 475 22.29 9.03 6.70
C ALA A 475 22.45 7.59 6.18
N VAL A 476 23.68 7.14 5.94
CA VAL A 476 23.95 5.75 5.51
C VAL A 476 23.40 4.75 6.54
N SER A 477 23.59 5.02 7.84
CA SER A 477 23.11 4.14 8.91
C SER A 477 21.58 4.00 8.96
N VAL A 478 20.81 5.02 8.52
CA VAL A 478 19.35 4.94 8.42
C VAL A 478 18.94 3.89 7.39
N TYR A 479 19.60 3.85 6.23
CA TYR A 479 19.30 2.85 5.20
C TYR A 479 19.76 1.43 5.61
N LEU A 480 20.88 1.31 6.34
CA LEU A 480 21.32 0.03 6.91
C LEU A 480 20.34 -0.47 7.97
N ALA A 481 19.78 0.43 8.80
CA ALA A 481 18.73 0.10 9.74
C ALA A 481 17.42 -0.33 9.06
N PHE A 482 17.08 0.24 7.89
CA PHE A 482 15.99 -0.29 7.07
C PHE A 482 16.29 -1.68 6.51
N GLY A 483 17.56 -1.97 6.21
CA GLY A 483 18.04 -3.33 5.93
C GLY A 483 17.72 -4.30 7.06
N LEU A 484 18.08 -3.94 8.31
CA LEU A 484 17.74 -4.69 9.52
C LEU A 484 16.23 -4.86 9.67
N SER A 485 15.47 -3.76 9.60
CA SER A 485 14.02 -3.80 9.72
C SER A 485 13.39 -4.74 8.68
N LYS A 486 13.86 -4.70 7.44
CA LYS A 486 13.41 -5.64 6.39
C LYS A 486 13.84 -7.08 6.69
N ALA A 487 15.03 -7.30 7.24
CA ALA A 487 15.47 -8.63 7.64
C ALA A 487 14.52 -9.23 8.68
N THR A 488 13.97 -8.45 9.61
CA THR A 488 12.99 -8.96 10.60
C THR A 488 11.74 -9.57 9.93
N ASP A 489 11.32 -9.06 8.77
CA ASP A 489 10.20 -9.63 7.99
C ASP A 489 10.54 -10.99 7.37
N TYR A 490 11.82 -11.35 7.24
CA TYR A 490 12.30 -12.64 6.72
C TYR A 490 12.93 -13.55 7.79
N HIS A 491 13.16 -13.05 9.00
CA HIS A 491 13.85 -13.74 10.08
C HIS A 491 12.97 -13.89 11.31
N SER A 492 11.67 -14.15 11.15
CA SER A 492 10.78 -14.52 12.25
C SER A 492 10.39 -15.99 12.17
N SER A 493 9.78 -16.53 13.23
CA SER A 493 9.14 -17.86 13.25
C SER A 493 7.73 -17.85 12.62
N ILE A 494 7.34 -16.76 11.95
CA ILE A 494 6.08 -16.59 11.21
C ILE A 494 6.30 -16.69 9.69
N THR A 495 7.54 -16.69 9.22
CA THR A 495 7.86 -16.93 7.80
C THR A 495 7.52 -18.35 7.37
N THR A 496 7.21 -18.55 6.09
CA THR A 496 6.80 -19.87 5.56
C THR A 496 7.48 -20.20 4.25
N TRP A 497 7.48 -21.48 3.86
CA TRP A 497 8.05 -21.93 2.59
C TRP A 497 7.04 -21.88 1.45
N HIS A 498 7.42 -21.32 0.30
CA HIS A 498 6.59 -21.36 -0.91
C HIS A 498 6.92 -22.56 -1.80
N ASN A 499 6.33 -23.73 -1.56
CA ASN A 499 6.61 -24.95 -2.34
C ASN A 499 6.40 -24.87 -3.88
N GLY A 500 5.59 -23.93 -4.39
CA GLY A 500 5.45 -23.70 -5.84
C GLY A 500 6.56 -22.86 -6.48
N ARG A 501 7.20 -21.96 -5.72
CA ARG A 501 8.25 -21.06 -6.20
C ARG A 501 9.63 -21.45 -5.65
N GLU A 502 9.65 -22.24 -4.58
CA GLU A 502 10.82 -22.70 -3.83
C GLU A 502 11.64 -21.53 -3.26
N ILE A 503 10.92 -20.62 -2.59
CA ILE A 503 11.45 -19.42 -1.93
C ILE A 503 10.81 -19.25 -0.54
N ILE A 504 11.50 -18.52 0.34
CA ILE A 504 10.97 -18.08 1.62
C ILE A 504 9.90 -17.00 1.39
N ARG A 505 8.75 -17.14 2.05
CA ARG A 505 7.73 -16.08 2.17
C ARG A 505 7.97 -15.31 3.45
N ASN A 506 7.91 -13.99 3.32
CA ASN A 506 8.05 -13.06 4.43
C ASN A 506 6.88 -13.19 5.43
N THR A 507 7.05 -12.56 6.60
CA THR A 507 6.13 -12.55 7.73
C THR A 507 4.81 -11.88 7.35
N PHE A 508 4.87 -10.73 6.69
CA PHE A 508 3.70 -10.00 6.22
C PHE A 508 3.26 -10.42 4.81
N GLY A 509 2.69 -11.62 4.69
CA GLY A 509 1.96 -12.04 3.49
C GLY A 509 0.59 -11.35 3.31
N ARG A 510 0.11 -10.68 4.37
CA ARG A 510 -1.12 -9.87 4.44
C ARG A 510 -0.99 -8.81 5.53
N GLN A 511 -1.99 -7.94 5.69
CA GLN A 511 -2.04 -6.88 6.71
C GLN A 511 -2.38 -7.45 8.12
N ALA A 512 -1.69 -8.52 8.54
CA ALA A 512 -1.91 -9.24 9.79
C ALA A 512 -0.71 -10.17 10.10
N LEU A 513 -0.55 -10.53 11.38
CA LEU A 513 0.38 -11.55 11.89
C LEU A 513 -0.41 -12.81 12.31
N PRO A 514 -0.70 -13.74 11.36
CA PRO A 514 -1.25 -15.04 11.70
C PRO A 514 -0.22 -15.95 12.37
N MET A 515 -0.70 -16.84 13.23
CA MET A 515 0.06 -17.96 13.74
C MET A 515 0.40 -18.92 12.59
N THR A 516 1.67 -19.30 12.51
CA THR A 516 2.17 -20.36 11.62
C THR A 516 2.52 -21.59 12.42
N TRP A 517 2.41 -22.74 11.76
CA TRP A 517 2.51 -24.03 12.42
C TRP A 517 3.78 -24.77 12.02
N ASP A 518 4.07 -24.80 10.73
CA ASP A 518 5.39 -24.98 10.15
C ASP A 518 5.92 -23.61 9.69
N PHE A 519 7.20 -23.34 9.96
CA PHE A 519 7.84 -22.08 9.65
C PHE A 519 9.23 -22.28 9.03
N THR A 520 9.76 -21.24 8.40
CA THR A 520 11.00 -21.32 7.63
C THR A 520 12.02 -20.31 8.11
N GLU A 521 13.05 -20.80 8.78
CA GLU A 521 14.17 -19.98 9.20
C GLU A 521 15.15 -19.76 8.03
N ALA A 522 15.29 -18.51 7.58
CA ALA A 522 16.20 -18.13 6.51
C ALA A 522 17.66 -18.09 6.99
N ASN A 523 18.61 -18.43 6.11
CA ASN A 523 20.02 -18.19 6.38
C ASN A 523 20.41 -16.76 5.93
N PRO A 524 20.83 -15.86 6.85
CA PRO A 524 21.20 -14.48 6.52
C PRO A 524 22.42 -14.39 5.58
N PHE A 525 23.22 -15.45 5.48
CA PHE A 525 24.45 -15.51 4.70
C PHE A 525 24.31 -16.25 3.36
N SER A 526 23.13 -16.80 3.07
CA SER A 526 22.85 -17.49 1.80
C SER A 526 22.77 -16.54 0.60
N SER A 527 22.69 -17.12 -0.60
CA SER A 527 22.43 -16.41 -1.87
C SER A 527 20.93 -16.24 -2.16
N SER A 528 20.03 -16.68 -1.26
CA SER A 528 18.59 -16.81 -1.53
C SER A 528 17.74 -15.68 -0.92
N THR A 529 16.44 -15.67 -1.19
CA THR A 529 15.48 -14.73 -0.59
C THR A 529 15.62 -14.70 0.94
N GLY A 530 15.56 -13.51 1.54
CA GLY A 530 15.68 -13.33 3.00
C GLY A 530 17.10 -13.21 3.54
N ASN A 531 18.14 -13.36 2.70
CA ASN A 531 19.51 -13.05 3.12
C ASN A 531 19.72 -11.54 3.36
N TRP A 532 20.77 -11.21 4.12
CA TRP A 532 21.08 -9.83 4.51
C TRP A 532 21.37 -8.91 3.31
N LEU A 533 22.21 -9.34 2.36
CA LEU A 533 22.56 -8.53 1.20
C LEU A 533 21.35 -8.23 0.32
N ASN A 534 20.45 -9.20 0.14
CA ASN A 534 19.18 -8.98 -0.55
C ASN A 534 18.35 -7.91 0.17
N CYS A 535 18.36 -7.86 1.50
CA CYS A 535 17.63 -6.84 2.25
C CYS A 535 18.18 -5.42 2.02
N ILE A 536 19.49 -5.30 1.84
CA ILE A 536 20.18 -4.04 1.49
C ILE A 536 19.95 -3.66 0.03
N GLU A 537 20.14 -4.60 -0.90
CA GLU A 537 20.12 -4.36 -2.34
C GLU A 537 18.82 -3.72 -2.82
N TRP A 538 17.67 -4.14 -2.26
CA TRP A 538 16.38 -3.53 -2.59
C TRP A 538 16.28 -2.06 -2.17
N GLY A 539 16.85 -1.70 -1.02
CA GLY A 539 16.93 -0.31 -0.56
C GLY A 539 17.86 0.53 -1.42
N VAL A 540 19.03 -0.03 -1.78
CA VAL A 540 20.02 0.59 -2.69
C VAL A 540 19.40 0.89 -4.05
N LYS A 541 18.69 -0.07 -4.64
CA LYS A 541 17.99 0.12 -5.93
C LYS A 541 16.95 1.24 -5.85
N THR A 542 16.19 1.31 -4.77
CA THR A 542 15.24 2.40 -4.56
C THR A 542 15.97 3.74 -4.47
N LEU A 543 17.00 3.82 -3.61
CA LEU A 543 17.73 5.06 -3.35
C LEU A 543 18.36 5.62 -4.63
N ALA A 544 18.97 4.78 -5.45
CA ALA A 544 19.53 5.16 -6.76
C ALA A 544 18.47 5.68 -7.75
N ALA A 545 17.20 5.28 -7.60
CA ALA A 545 16.09 5.69 -8.47
C ALA A 545 15.32 6.94 -7.97
N LEU A 546 15.70 7.51 -6.82
CA LEU A 546 15.04 8.71 -6.30
C LEU A 546 15.49 9.97 -7.06
N VAL A 547 14.52 10.81 -7.47
CA VAL A 547 14.78 12.08 -8.14
C VAL A 547 14.81 13.20 -7.09
N THR A 548 15.95 13.85 -6.93
CA THR A 548 16.16 14.89 -5.92
C THR A 548 16.05 16.29 -6.53
N ALA A 549 14.85 16.66 -6.99
CA ALA A 549 14.63 17.93 -7.70
C ALA A 549 14.37 19.12 -6.75
N ALA A 550 13.50 18.97 -5.75
CA ALA A 550 13.21 19.99 -4.74
C ALA A 550 13.55 19.50 -3.32
N GLY A 551 13.57 20.41 -2.34
CA GLY A 551 13.68 20.02 -0.93
C GLY A 551 12.39 19.34 -0.44
N GLY A 552 12.54 18.37 0.47
CA GLY A 552 11.42 17.71 1.14
C GLY A 552 11.55 17.82 2.67
N THR A 553 10.43 17.87 3.37
CA THR A 553 10.39 17.84 4.84
C THR A 553 9.31 16.88 5.32
N GLU A 554 9.69 15.91 6.14
CA GLU A 554 8.76 14.97 6.76
C GLU A 554 8.77 15.14 8.28
N ARG A 555 7.60 15.18 8.93
CA ARG A 555 7.49 15.42 10.38
C ARG A 555 6.60 14.41 11.08
N GLN A 556 6.95 14.09 12.32
CA GLN A 556 6.03 13.38 13.19
C GLN A 556 5.04 14.37 13.78
N HIS A 557 3.78 14.28 13.37
CA HIS A 557 2.71 15.16 13.86
C HIS A 557 1.34 14.53 13.62
N ASP A 558 0.36 14.85 14.46
CA ASP A 558 -1.04 14.51 14.16
C ASP A 558 -1.64 15.49 13.13
N ALA A 559 -2.48 14.96 12.25
CA ALA A 559 -3.15 15.76 11.21
C ALA A 559 -4.16 16.79 11.76
N GLN A 560 -4.61 16.63 13.00
CA GLN A 560 -5.65 17.47 13.60
C GLN A 560 -5.11 18.85 13.97
N THR A 561 -3.82 18.95 14.28
CA THR A 561 -3.21 20.17 14.82
C THR A 561 -1.98 20.66 14.04
N VAL A 562 -1.56 19.95 12.99
CA VAL A 562 -0.39 20.33 12.20
C VAL A 562 -0.58 21.67 11.48
N ASP A 563 0.46 22.52 11.49
CA ASP A 563 0.48 23.75 10.71
C ASP A 563 1.07 23.51 9.31
N TYR A 564 0.49 24.18 8.31
CA TYR A 564 0.98 24.16 6.93
C TYR A 564 1.72 25.46 6.58
N PRO A 565 2.68 25.41 5.64
CA PRO A 565 3.18 26.62 5.00
C PRO A 565 2.04 27.46 4.38
N PRO A 566 2.18 28.79 4.27
CA PRO A 566 1.20 29.63 3.57
C PRO A 566 0.96 29.15 2.13
N GLU A 567 -0.26 29.33 1.61
CA GLU A 567 -0.64 28.95 0.23
C GLU A 567 -0.38 27.48 -0.13
N THR A 568 -0.50 26.58 0.86
CA THR A 568 -0.28 25.13 0.65
C THR A 568 -1.38 24.47 -0.18
N VAL A 569 -0.97 23.62 -1.12
CA VAL A 569 -1.83 22.67 -1.83
C VAL A 569 -1.90 21.37 -1.04
N ILE A 570 -3.11 20.97 -0.65
CA ILE A 570 -3.34 19.73 0.09
C ILE A 570 -3.64 18.60 -0.87
N SER A 571 -2.88 17.51 -0.77
CA SER A 571 -3.17 16.24 -1.43
C SER A 571 -2.89 15.11 -0.44
N THR A 572 -3.90 14.29 -0.12
CA THR A 572 -3.78 13.38 1.03
C THR A 572 -4.62 12.12 0.95
N ASP A 573 -4.13 11.03 1.54
CA ASP A 573 -4.80 9.73 1.64
C ASP A 573 -5.03 9.35 3.12
N PRO A 574 -6.16 9.74 3.73
CA PRO A 574 -6.45 9.46 5.13
C PRO A 574 -6.57 7.95 5.44
N PRO A 575 -6.40 7.55 6.72
CA PRO A 575 -6.47 6.15 7.13
C PRO A 575 -7.83 5.47 6.87
N TYR A 576 -7.78 4.18 6.52
CA TYR A 576 -8.95 3.39 6.14
C TYR A 576 -9.76 2.86 7.34
N TYR A 577 -10.41 3.74 8.08
CA TYR A 577 -11.41 3.40 9.10
C TYR A 577 -11.00 2.20 9.99
N ASP A 578 -11.59 1.01 9.78
CA ASP A 578 -11.32 -0.23 10.54
C ASP A 578 -10.48 -1.28 9.79
N ASN A 579 -9.89 -0.94 8.63
CA ASN A 579 -9.27 -1.91 7.73
C ASN A 579 -7.85 -2.31 8.14
N ILE A 580 -7.08 -1.36 8.69
CA ILE A 580 -5.66 -1.55 9.00
C ILE A 580 -5.34 -0.89 10.33
N GLY A 581 -4.76 -1.63 11.26
CA GLY A 581 -4.14 -1.07 12.47
C GLY A 581 -2.68 -0.75 12.20
N TYR A 582 -2.37 0.44 11.67
CA TYR A 582 -1.01 0.78 11.24
C TYR A 582 -0.05 0.83 12.44
N ALA A 583 -0.45 1.44 13.55
CA ALA A 583 0.38 1.51 14.75
C ALA A 583 0.72 0.12 15.32
N ASP A 584 -0.26 -0.78 15.34
CA ASP A 584 -0.10 -2.16 15.82
C ASP A 584 0.88 -2.96 14.95
N LEU A 585 0.74 -2.85 13.63
CA LEU A 585 1.61 -3.55 12.70
C LEU A 585 3.02 -2.93 12.66
N SER A 586 3.11 -1.59 12.76
CA SER A 586 4.40 -0.87 12.82
C SER A 586 5.21 -1.22 14.04
N ASP A 587 4.60 -1.61 15.16
CA ASP A 587 5.32 -1.99 16.37
C ASP A 587 6.28 -3.18 16.16
N PHE A 588 5.94 -4.09 15.23
CA PHE A 588 6.82 -5.19 14.82
C PHE A 588 8.18 -4.65 14.32
N PHE A 589 8.17 -3.58 13.53
CA PHE A 589 9.38 -2.96 13.01
C PHE A 589 9.98 -1.94 13.99
N PHE A 590 9.12 -1.18 14.69
CA PHE A 590 9.51 -0.12 15.60
C PHE A 590 10.42 -0.64 16.72
N CYS A 591 10.14 -1.82 17.27
CA CYS A 591 10.95 -2.39 18.34
C CYS A 591 12.41 -2.71 17.91
N TRP A 592 12.66 -2.93 16.61
CA TRP A 592 13.98 -3.13 16.04
C TRP A 592 14.62 -1.84 15.53
N LEU A 593 13.83 -0.91 14.98
CA LEU A 593 14.33 0.39 14.51
C LEU A 593 14.71 1.32 15.66
N LYS A 594 13.99 1.27 16.78
CA LYS A 594 14.20 2.17 17.91
C LYS A 594 15.62 2.11 18.48
N PRO A 595 16.21 0.93 18.81
CA PRO A 595 17.58 0.86 19.33
C PRO A 595 18.61 1.52 18.40
N VAL A 596 18.49 1.32 17.08
CA VAL A 596 19.50 1.75 16.10
C VAL A 596 19.31 3.19 15.59
N ILE A 597 18.07 3.67 15.51
CA ILE A 597 17.76 5.02 14.98
C ILE A 597 17.64 6.08 16.08
N ARG A 598 17.30 5.73 17.32
CA ARG A 598 17.05 6.72 18.39
C ARG A 598 18.21 7.68 18.63
N SER A 599 19.46 7.27 18.45
CA SER A 599 20.60 8.18 18.57
C SER A 599 20.65 9.26 17.48
N VAL A 600 20.08 8.96 16.30
CA VAL A 600 20.01 9.87 15.14
C VAL A 600 18.74 10.74 15.21
N TYR A 601 17.58 10.11 15.45
CA TYR A 601 16.28 10.77 15.56
C TYR A 601 15.60 10.46 16.92
N PRO A 602 16.06 11.07 18.02
CA PRO A 602 15.57 10.79 19.36
C PRO A 602 14.13 11.24 19.60
N GLU A 603 13.66 12.27 18.90
CA GLU A 603 12.28 12.74 19.00
C GLU A 603 11.31 11.74 18.36
N ILE A 604 11.68 11.16 17.22
CA ILE A 604 10.83 10.22 16.47
C ILE A 604 10.79 8.83 17.13
N PHE A 605 11.93 8.35 17.66
CA PHE A 605 12.02 7.05 18.35
C PHE A 605 12.18 7.17 19.87
N GLY A 606 11.73 8.29 20.44
CA GLY A 606 11.77 8.54 21.88
C GLY A 606 10.70 7.76 22.64
N SER A 607 9.56 7.50 22.00
CA SER A 607 8.42 6.82 22.61
C SER A 607 8.68 5.34 22.89
N ILE A 608 7.90 4.74 23.81
CA ILE A 608 7.98 3.30 24.12
C ILE A 608 7.48 2.46 22.94
N ALA A 609 6.43 2.93 22.27
CA ALA A 609 5.75 2.28 21.17
C ALA A 609 5.25 3.35 20.18
N THR A 610 4.75 2.95 19.00
CA THR A 610 4.05 3.90 18.13
C THR A 610 2.81 4.49 18.83
N PRO A 611 2.33 5.70 18.50
CA PRO A 611 1.12 6.26 19.12
C PRO A 611 -0.14 5.51 18.66
N LYS A 612 -1.01 5.10 19.61
CA LYS A 612 -2.27 4.35 19.32
C LYS A 612 -3.51 5.15 19.65
N SER A 613 -3.44 5.99 20.68
CA SER A 613 -4.54 6.79 21.22
C SER A 613 -4.99 7.87 20.24
N GLU A 614 -4.04 8.42 19.49
CA GLU A 614 -4.23 9.52 18.54
C GLU A 614 -4.37 9.03 17.10
N GLU A 615 -4.17 7.72 16.84
CA GLU A 615 -4.28 7.13 15.51
C GLU A 615 -5.75 7.12 15.07
N LEU A 616 -6.09 7.87 14.01
CA LEU A 616 -7.45 8.01 13.49
C LEU A 616 -7.93 6.74 12.75
N VAL A 617 -8.17 5.66 13.50
CA VAL A 617 -8.74 4.38 13.04
C VAL A 617 -9.90 3.96 13.93
N ALA A 618 -10.94 3.38 13.34
CA ALA A 618 -12.13 2.93 14.06
C ALA A 618 -11.96 1.48 14.53
N THR A 619 -11.06 1.26 15.50
CA THR A 619 -10.70 -0.08 15.99
C THR A 619 -11.42 -0.41 17.30
N PRO A 620 -12.46 -1.28 17.31
CA PRO A 620 -13.34 -1.44 18.47
C PRO A 620 -12.65 -1.87 19.77
N TYR A 621 -11.60 -2.70 19.67
CA TYR A 621 -10.89 -3.20 20.85
C TYR A 621 -10.13 -2.09 21.61
N ARG A 622 -9.85 -0.95 20.97
CA ARG A 622 -9.16 0.19 21.58
C ARG A 622 -10.11 1.19 22.24
N HIS A 623 -11.33 1.32 21.72
CA HIS A 623 -12.28 2.36 22.15
C HIS A 623 -13.44 1.82 23.00
N GLY A 624 -13.41 0.54 23.40
CA GLY A 624 -14.43 -0.05 24.28
C GLY A 624 -15.73 -0.44 23.58
N GLY A 625 -15.77 -0.44 22.24
CA GLY A 625 -16.97 -0.74 21.46
C GLY A 625 -16.88 -0.27 20.02
N LYS A 626 -17.85 -0.68 19.20
CA LYS A 626 -17.93 -0.24 17.80
C LYS A 626 -18.33 1.24 17.72
N ASP A 627 -19.37 1.63 18.44
CA ASP A 627 -19.96 2.98 18.35
C ASP A 627 -19.01 4.06 18.87
N THR A 628 -18.26 3.77 19.94
CA THR A 628 -17.23 4.68 20.47
C THR A 628 -16.02 4.79 19.54
N ALA A 629 -15.65 3.71 18.85
CA ALA A 629 -14.59 3.74 17.83
C ALA A 629 -15.01 4.57 16.59
N GLU A 630 -16.27 4.44 16.17
CA GLU A 630 -16.86 5.24 15.10
C GLU A 630 -16.87 6.72 15.47
N ALA A 631 -17.38 7.07 16.66
CA ALA A 631 -17.41 8.45 17.15
C ALA A 631 -16.01 9.07 17.26
N PHE A 632 -15.02 8.33 17.78
CA PHE A 632 -13.63 8.79 17.87
C PHE A 632 -13.04 9.08 16.48
N PHE A 633 -13.22 8.16 15.53
CA PHE A 633 -12.73 8.33 14.17
C PHE A 633 -13.36 9.56 13.51
N LEU A 634 -14.67 9.71 13.62
CA LEU A 634 -15.41 10.80 12.98
C LEU A 634 -15.04 12.17 13.57
N ASP A 635 -15.00 12.31 14.90
CA ASP A 635 -14.60 13.56 15.56
C ASP A 635 -13.18 13.98 15.18
N GLY A 636 -12.23 13.03 15.24
CA GLY A 636 -10.84 13.31 14.88
C GLY A 636 -10.65 13.60 13.39
N MET A 637 -11.34 12.89 12.51
CA MET A 637 -11.28 13.15 11.06
C MET A 637 -11.91 14.50 10.72
N SER A 638 -13.03 14.87 11.34
CA SER A 638 -13.64 16.20 11.18
C SER A 638 -12.69 17.31 11.58
N LYS A 639 -11.95 17.16 12.69
CA LYS A 639 -10.93 18.12 13.12
C LYS A 639 -9.78 18.23 12.12
N ALA A 640 -9.28 17.11 11.62
CA ALA A 640 -8.23 17.09 10.60
C ALA A 640 -8.69 17.78 9.30
N ILE A 641 -9.90 17.49 8.82
CA ILE A 641 -10.44 18.12 7.61
C ILE A 641 -10.73 19.62 7.82
N ALA A 642 -11.23 20.01 8.98
CA ALA A 642 -11.41 21.42 9.33
C ALA A 642 -10.07 22.17 9.34
N ASN A 643 -9.01 21.54 9.84
CA ASN A 643 -7.66 22.11 9.81
C ASN A 643 -7.13 22.26 8.38
N MET A 644 -7.33 21.24 7.52
CA MET A 644 -7.03 21.31 6.07
C MET A 644 -7.80 22.45 5.40
N ALA A 645 -9.10 22.54 5.58
CA ALA A 645 -9.96 23.57 4.97
C ALA A 645 -9.58 24.99 5.42
N ARG A 646 -9.19 25.16 6.68
CA ARG A 646 -8.77 26.45 7.21
C ARG A 646 -7.46 26.93 6.59
N LEU A 647 -6.49 26.05 6.44
CA LEU A 647 -5.09 26.39 6.12
C LEU A 647 -4.68 26.15 4.66
N SER A 648 -5.48 25.44 3.86
CA SER A 648 -5.18 25.23 2.42
C SER A 648 -5.25 26.53 1.62
N SER A 649 -4.61 26.58 0.46
CA SER A 649 -4.73 27.70 -0.48
C SER A 649 -6.17 27.87 -0.99
N ASP A 650 -6.55 29.10 -1.31
CA ASP A 650 -7.79 29.41 -2.04
C ASP A 650 -7.58 29.28 -3.58
N ARG A 651 -6.32 29.31 -4.04
CA ARG A 651 -5.96 29.28 -5.47
C ARG A 651 -6.06 27.88 -6.07
N PHE A 652 -5.80 26.84 -5.29
CA PHE A 652 -5.75 25.46 -5.75
C PHE A 652 -6.78 24.60 -5.00
N PRO A 653 -7.43 23.64 -5.66
CA PRO A 653 -8.30 22.69 -4.96
C PRO A 653 -7.45 21.78 -4.06
N ALA A 654 -8.02 21.27 -2.97
CA ALA A 654 -7.49 20.15 -2.20
C ALA A 654 -7.94 18.82 -2.83
N THR A 655 -7.13 17.77 -2.73
CA THR A 655 -7.51 16.43 -3.18
C THR A 655 -7.43 15.42 -2.04
N ILE A 656 -8.51 14.68 -1.83
CA ILE A 656 -8.61 13.68 -0.76
C ILE A 656 -8.90 12.32 -1.37
N TYR A 657 -7.99 11.37 -1.21
CA TYR A 657 -8.19 9.98 -1.62
C TYR A 657 -9.09 9.29 -0.59
N TYR A 658 -10.10 8.56 -1.05
CA TYR A 658 -10.95 7.76 -0.19
C TYR A 658 -11.26 6.43 -0.85
N ALA A 659 -11.25 5.34 -0.09
CA ALA A 659 -11.48 4.02 -0.63
C ALA A 659 -12.86 3.46 -0.25
N PHE A 660 -13.59 3.00 -1.26
CA PHE A 660 -14.96 2.52 -1.12
C PHE A 660 -15.00 1.02 -0.80
N LYS A 661 -15.84 0.60 0.15
CA LYS A 661 -16.06 -0.82 0.48
C LYS A 661 -17.43 -1.28 -0.06
N GLN A 662 -17.44 -2.18 -1.04
CA GLN A 662 -18.67 -2.69 -1.67
C GLN A 662 -19.65 -3.37 -0.69
N SER A 663 -19.18 -3.89 0.44
CA SER A 663 -20.05 -4.55 1.44
C SER A 663 -20.96 -3.60 2.23
N GLU A 664 -20.86 -2.30 2.01
CA GLU A 664 -21.74 -1.27 2.61
C GLU A 664 -23.11 -1.14 1.90
N VAL A 665 -23.42 -2.03 0.95
CA VAL A 665 -24.70 -2.08 0.22
C VAL A 665 -25.67 -3.13 0.79
N ALA A 666 -25.32 -3.85 1.86
CA ALA A 666 -26.10 -5.01 2.30
C ALA A 666 -27.11 -4.69 3.42
N GLN A 667 -28.40 -4.92 3.06
CA GLN A 667 -29.63 -4.96 3.87
C GLN A 667 -30.31 -3.60 4.10
N GLU A 668 -31.51 -3.46 3.51
CA GLU A 668 -32.47 -2.34 3.62
C GLU A 668 -32.22 -1.05 2.81
N GLY A 669 -31.42 -1.07 1.72
CA GLY A 669 -31.22 0.14 0.91
C GLY A 669 -30.59 1.32 1.68
N ILE A 670 -30.08 1.04 2.88
CA ILE A 670 -29.56 2.00 3.86
C ILE A 670 -28.39 1.32 4.58
N SER A 671 -27.15 1.56 4.16
CA SER A 671 -25.98 1.47 5.08
C SER A 671 -24.70 2.12 4.56
N SER A 672 -24.69 3.42 4.22
CA SER A 672 -23.43 4.18 4.05
C SER A 672 -23.13 5.10 5.23
N THR A 673 -23.12 4.58 6.47
CA THR A 673 -22.79 5.44 7.64
C THR A 673 -21.37 5.99 7.55
N GLY A 674 -20.38 5.21 7.10
CA GLY A 674 -18.99 5.69 6.97
C GLY A 674 -18.81 6.78 5.89
N TRP A 675 -19.22 6.50 4.65
CA TRP A 675 -19.05 7.43 3.53
C TRP A 675 -19.85 8.72 3.66
N ALA A 676 -21.14 8.62 3.99
CA ALA A 676 -21.99 9.80 4.13
C ALA A 676 -21.48 10.71 5.26
N THR A 677 -20.97 10.13 6.35
CA THR A 677 -20.44 10.92 7.47
C THR A 677 -19.08 11.51 7.17
N PHE A 678 -18.22 10.83 6.41
CA PHE A 678 -16.96 11.42 5.94
C PHE A 678 -17.22 12.62 5.01
N LEU A 679 -18.10 12.46 4.02
CA LEU A 679 -18.50 13.58 3.15
C LEU A 679 -19.19 14.69 3.94
N GLN A 680 -20.00 14.36 4.94
CA GLN A 680 -20.58 15.35 5.86
C GLN A 680 -19.46 16.17 6.53
N ALA A 681 -18.43 15.52 7.07
CA ALA A 681 -17.28 16.20 7.67
C ALA A 681 -16.53 17.11 6.67
N VAL A 682 -16.37 16.69 5.41
CA VAL A 682 -15.79 17.52 4.34
C VAL A 682 -16.63 18.77 4.10
N VAL A 683 -17.95 18.62 3.97
CA VAL A 683 -18.88 19.72 3.68
C VAL A 683 -19.01 20.69 4.86
N GLU A 684 -19.02 20.18 6.08
CA GLU A 684 -19.08 20.97 7.33
C GLU A 684 -17.78 21.71 7.64
N ALA A 685 -16.63 21.12 7.29
CA ALA A 685 -15.33 21.77 7.39
C ALA A 685 -15.20 23.02 6.49
N GLY A 686 -16.14 23.23 5.56
CA GLY A 686 -16.15 24.38 4.66
C GLY A 686 -15.62 24.07 3.26
N TYR A 687 -15.46 22.80 2.89
CA TYR A 687 -15.20 22.43 1.51
C TYR A 687 -16.49 22.20 0.71
N ALA A 688 -16.43 22.50 -0.58
CA ALA A 688 -17.34 22.06 -1.62
C ALA A 688 -16.61 21.02 -2.50
N VAL A 689 -17.26 19.90 -2.80
CA VAL A 689 -16.74 18.86 -3.70
C VAL A 689 -16.99 19.31 -5.13
N VAL A 690 -15.97 19.71 -5.86
CA VAL A 690 -16.10 20.24 -7.23
C VAL A 690 -15.80 19.19 -8.32
N GLY A 691 -15.35 18.00 -7.92
CA GLY A 691 -15.12 16.88 -8.83
C GLY A 691 -14.81 15.58 -8.09
N THR A 692 -15.02 14.45 -8.76
CA THR A 692 -14.61 13.14 -8.23
C THR A 692 -14.09 12.23 -9.32
N TRP A 693 -12.99 11.54 -9.05
CA TRP A 693 -12.34 10.68 -10.04
C TRP A 693 -12.20 9.24 -9.54
N PRO A 694 -12.76 8.23 -10.24
CA PRO A 694 -12.57 6.83 -9.89
C PRO A 694 -11.16 6.37 -10.30
N LEU A 695 -10.35 6.03 -9.31
CA LEU A 695 -9.02 5.45 -9.48
C LEU A 695 -9.00 3.98 -9.11
N ARG A 696 -8.74 3.13 -10.10
CA ARG A 696 -8.59 1.69 -9.92
C ARG A 696 -7.15 1.41 -9.53
N THR A 697 -6.99 0.94 -8.29
CA THR A 697 -5.67 0.64 -7.74
C THR A 697 -5.37 -0.86 -7.73
N GLU A 698 -6.30 -1.76 -8.08
CA GLU A 698 -6.13 -3.23 -8.00
C GLU A 698 -5.65 -3.90 -9.31
N MET A 699 -4.95 -5.04 -9.17
CA MET A 699 -4.61 -5.91 -10.30
C MET A 699 -5.79 -6.83 -10.61
N ALA A 700 -6.20 -6.91 -11.88
CA ALA A 700 -7.24 -7.84 -12.36
C ALA A 700 -6.97 -9.33 -12.01
N ASN A 701 -5.70 -9.69 -11.78
CA ASN A 701 -5.24 -11.07 -11.56
C ASN A 701 -4.91 -11.42 -10.09
N ARG A 702 -5.39 -10.67 -9.07
CA ARG A 702 -5.26 -11.17 -7.69
C ARG A 702 -6.18 -12.36 -7.48
N MET A 703 -5.56 -13.46 -7.07
CA MET A 703 -6.15 -14.75 -6.72
C MET A 703 -7.44 -14.55 -5.90
N ILE A 704 -8.57 -14.79 -6.55
CA ILE A 704 -9.87 -15.08 -5.94
C ILE A 704 -9.69 -16.39 -5.14
N ALA A 705 -9.20 -16.29 -3.90
CA ALA A 705 -9.15 -17.41 -2.98
C ALA A 705 -9.01 -16.90 -1.54
N SER A 706 -10.08 -17.12 -0.77
CA SER A 706 -10.21 -16.86 0.67
C SER A 706 -10.75 -15.49 1.10
N GLY A 707 -11.99 -15.19 0.73
CA GLY A 707 -13.02 -14.68 1.66
C GLY A 707 -12.85 -13.31 2.33
N THR A 708 -11.88 -12.49 1.94
CA THR A 708 -11.77 -11.11 2.43
C THR A 708 -11.95 -10.13 1.27
N ASN A 709 -13.01 -9.32 1.36
CA ASN A 709 -13.37 -8.26 0.42
C ASN A 709 -12.16 -7.39 0.06
N ALA A 710 -11.80 -7.41 -1.23
CA ALA A 710 -10.87 -6.44 -1.80
C ALA A 710 -11.48 -5.03 -1.69
N LEU A 711 -10.68 -4.04 -1.28
CA LEU A 711 -10.99 -2.64 -1.56
C LEU A 711 -10.89 -2.46 -3.07
N ALA A 712 -12.05 -2.49 -3.75
CA ALA A 712 -12.09 -2.64 -5.20
C ALA A 712 -11.78 -1.34 -5.95
N ASN A 713 -12.15 -0.15 -5.44
CA ASN A 713 -11.94 1.14 -6.09
C ASN A 713 -11.63 2.24 -5.06
N SER A 714 -10.74 3.18 -5.40
CA SER A 714 -10.56 4.44 -4.66
C SER A 714 -11.15 5.59 -5.47
N VAL A 715 -11.68 6.61 -4.81
CA VAL A 715 -12.16 7.85 -5.43
C VAL A 715 -11.29 9.00 -4.94
N VAL A 716 -10.91 9.90 -5.83
CA VAL A 716 -10.29 11.18 -5.47
C VAL A 716 -11.37 12.23 -5.40
N LEU A 717 -11.58 12.82 -4.23
CA LEU A 717 -12.43 13.99 -4.05
C LEU A 717 -11.63 15.24 -4.36
N VAL A 718 -12.14 16.08 -5.25
CA VAL A 718 -11.58 17.40 -5.57
C VAL A 718 -12.38 18.44 -4.81
N CYS A 719 -11.75 19.17 -3.91
CA CYS A 719 -12.41 20.04 -2.94
C CYS A 719 -11.93 21.49 -3.09
N ARG A 720 -12.86 22.44 -3.15
CA ARG A 720 -12.59 23.89 -3.05
C ARG A 720 -13.17 24.42 -1.75
N LYS A 721 -12.60 25.48 -1.17
CA LYS A 721 -13.27 26.16 -0.07
C LYS A 721 -14.58 26.76 -0.56
N LYS A 722 -15.64 26.64 0.24
CA LYS A 722 -16.93 27.26 -0.04
C LYS A 722 -16.76 28.77 -0.13
N GLU A 723 -17.46 29.37 -1.10
CA GLU A 723 -17.53 30.83 -1.18
C GLU A 723 -18.22 31.38 0.06
N ALA A 724 -17.70 32.48 0.62
CA ALA A 724 -18.31 33.15 1.77
C ALA A 724 -19.74 33.64 1.48
N THR A 725 -20.06 33.85 0.19
CA THR A 725 -21.34 34.29 -0.35
C THR A 725 -22.27 33.14 -0.78
N ALA A 726 -21.92 31.88 -0.50
CA ALA A 726 -22.73 30.74 -0.90
C ALA A 726 -24.16 30.83 -0.35
N GLU A 727 -25.15 30.61 -1.23
CA GLU A 727 -26.56 30.74 -0.91
C GLU A 727 -27.07 29.59 -0.02
N VAL A 728 -28.16 29.86 0.70
CA VAL A 728 -28.99 28.83 1.34
C VAL A 728 -30.20 28.61 0.44
N ILE A 729 -30.44 27.36 0.06
CA ILE A 729 -31.55 26.99 -0.84
C ILE A 729 -32.46 25.95 -0.20
N THR A 730 -33.66 25.78 -0.74
CA THR A 730 -34.59 24.73 -0.34
C THR A 730 -34.29 23.40 -1.02
N ARG A 731 -34.77 22.29 -0.44
CA ARG A 731 -34.74 20.96 -1.08
C ARG A 731 -35.31 20.94 -2.50
N ALA A 732 -36.36 21.72 -2.77
CA ALA A 732 -36.97 21.78 -4.10
C ALA A 732 -36.06 22.48 -5.13
N GLU A 733 -35.31 23.49 -4.71
CA GLU A 733 -34.30 24.15 -5.55
C GLU A 733 -33.11 23.23 -5.80
N PHE A 734 -32.68 22.47 -4.79
CA PHE A 734 -31.62 21.49 -4.94
C PHE A 734 -31.99 20.42 -5.96
N ILE A 735 -33.18 19.82 -5.86
CA ILE A 735 -33.65 18.81 -6.83
C ILE A 735 -33.72 19.40 -8.24
N ARG A 736 -34.18 20.65 -8.40
CA ARG A 736 -34.21 21.33 -9.71
C ARG A 736 -32.82 21.52 -10.30
N ALA A 737 -31.85 21.94 -9.48
CA ALA A 737 -30.46 22.07 -9.90
C ALA A 737 -29.86 20.71 -10.26
N LEU A 738 -30.12 19.68 -9.45
CA LEU A 738 -29.65 18.32 -9.66
C LEU A 738 -30.18 17.74 -10.98
N LYS A 739 -31.48 17.86 -11.25
CA LYS A 739 -32.11 17.41 -12.51
C LYS A 739 -31.57 18.12 -13.75
N ARG A 740 -31.11 19.36 -13.61
CA ARG A 740 -30.55 20.14 -14.72
C ARG A 740 -29.09 19.78 -14.98
N GLU A 741 -28.30 19.58 -13.93
CA GLU A 741 -26.83 19.55 -14.02
C GLU A 741 -26.24 18.14 -13.97
N LEU A 742 -26.93 17.17 -13.35
CA LEU A 742 -26.44 15.79 -13.26
C LEU A 742 -26.45 15.07 -14.62
N PRO A 743 -27.51 15.16 -15.47
CA PRO A 743 -27.55 14.45 -16.75
C PRO A 743 -26.40 14.80 -17.72
N PRO A 744 -26.08 16.09 -17.98
CA PRO A 744 -24.94 16.45 -18.83
C PRO A 744 -23.60 15.95 -18.26
N ALA A 745 -23.41 16.04 -16.93
CA ALA A 745 -22.20 15.55 -16.29
C ALA A 745 -22.03 14.02 -16.42
N ILE A 746 -23.13 13.25 -16.36
CA ILE A 746 -23.07 11.80 -16.61
C ILE A 746 -22.70 11.51 -18.07
N ALA A 747 -23.23 12.28 -19.03
CA ALA A 747 -22.88 12.12 -20.43
C ALA A 747 -21.38 12.37 -20.67
N GLU A 748 -20.79 13.38 -20.03
CA GLU A 748 -19.34 13.63 -20.06
C GLU A 748 -18.54 12.46 -19.47
N LEU A 749 -19.00 11.88 -18.36
CA LEU A 749 -18.40 10.69 -17.74
C LEU A 749 -18.48 9.45 -18.66
N GLN A 750 -19.54 9.30 -19.45
CA GLN A 750 -19.67 8.22 -20.46
C GLN A 750 -18.65 8.40 -21.59
N VAL A 751 -18.48 9.63 -22.08
CA VAL A 751 -17.49 9.97 -23.12
C VAL A 751 -16.06 9.74 -22.62
N ALA A 752 -15.81 9.93 -21.32
CA ALA A 752 -14.53 9.63 -20.67
C ALA A 752 -14.24 8.12 -20.50
N ASN A 753 -14.99 7.23 -21.17
CA ASN A 753 -14.84 5.76 -21.11
C ASN A 753 -14.87 5.19 -19.69
N ILE A 754 -15.63 5.79 -18.77
CA ILE A 754 -15.87 5.19 -17.46
C ILE A 754 -16.68 3.91 -17.65
N ALA A 755 -16.19 2.80 -17.09
CA ALA A 755 -16.87 1.52 -17.21
C ALA A 755 -18.29 1.61 -16.62
N PRO A 756 -19.31 0.98 -17.23
CA PRO A 756 -20.69 1.04 -16.73
C PRO A 756 -20.84 0.65 -15.25
N ALA A 757 -20.03 -0.30 -14.76
CA ALA A 757 -20.02 -0.71 -13.36
C ALA A 757 -19.52 0.38 -12.38
N ASP A 758 -18.74 1.34 -12.86
CA ASP A 758 -18.16 2.44 -12.06
C ASP A 758 -18.98 3.75 -12.20
N MET A 759 -19.98 3.78 -13.10
CA MET A 759 -20.83 4.95 -13.34
C MET A 759 -21.63 5.41 -12.10
N PRO A 760 -22.28 4.50 -11.34
CA PRO A 760 -22.91 4.86 -10.06
C PRO A 760 -21.98 5.61 -9.11
N GLN A 761 -20.72 5.16 -9.02
CA GLN A 761 -19.73 5.76 -8.13
C GLN A 761 -19.22 7.10 -8.67
N SER A 762 -19.06 7.21 -9.98
CA SER A 762 -18.53 8.41 -10.63
C SER A 762 -19.54 9.55 -10.66
N ALA A 763 -20.83 9.24 -10.77
CA ALA A 763 -21.91 10.22 -10.79
C ALA A 763 -22.25 10.82 -9.41
N ILE A 764 -21.81 10.17 -8.32
CA ILE A 764 -21.92 10.75 -6.96
C ILE A 764 -21.20 12.09 -6.89
N GLY A 765 -20.05 12.26 -7.55
CA GLY A 765 -19.30 13.50 -7.52
C GLY A 765 -20.05 14.70 -8.08
N PRO A 766 -20.48 14.68 -9.35
CA PRO A 766 -21.29 15.73 -9.92
C PRO A 766 -22.51 16.07 -9.07
N GLY A 767 -23.24 15.06 -8.58
CA GLY A 767 -24.37 15.26 -7.69
C GLY A 767 -23.98 15.93 -6.37
N MET A 768 -22.89 15.50 -5.76
CA MET A 768 -22.35 16.09 -4.54
C MET A 768 -21.80 17.49 -4.76
N GLY A 769 -21.34 17.84 -5.96
CA GLY A 769 -20.94 19.20 -6.30
C GLY A 769 -22.10 20.16 -6.40
N VAL A 770 -23.25 19.71 -6.91
CA VAL A 770 -24.50 20.49 -6.84
C VAL A 770 -24.91 20.71 -5.39
N PHE A 771 -24.83 19.69 -4.54
CA PHE A 771 -25.22 19.82 -3.13
C PHE A 771 -24.26 20.71 -2.33
N SER A 772 -22.97 20.44 -2.42
CA SER A 772 -21.95 20.99 -1.53
C SER A 772 -21.52 22.41 -1.86
N ARG A 773 -21.91 22.97 -3.02
CA ARG A 773 -21.65 24.38 -3.35
C ARG A 773 -22.47 25.36 -2.53
N TYR A 774 -23.62 24.93 -2.01
CA TYR A 774 -24.49 25.78 -1.20
C TYR A 774 -24.03 25.81 0.26
N LYS A 775 -24.34 26.90 0.97
CA LYS A 775 -24.06 27.01 2.40
C LYS A 775 -24.85 25.96 3.18
N ALA A 776 -26.14 25.83 2.85
CA ALA A 776 -27.01 24.78 3.35
C ALA A 776 -28.16 24.54 2.35
N VAL A 777 -28.66 23.30 2.31
CA VAL A 777 -29.94 22.97 1.68
C VAL A 777 -30.94 22.69 2.80
N LEU A 778 -32.05 23.41 2.87
CA LEU A 778 -33.03 23.27 3.95
C LEU A 778 -34.11 22.25 3.57
N GLU A 779 -34.47 21.40 4.54
CA GLU A 779 -35.64 20.54 4.51
C GLU A 779 -36.92 21.36 4.77
N SER A 780 -38.08 20.72 4.66
CA SER A 780 -39.38 21.38 4.89
C SER A 780 -39.61 21.84 6.33
N ASP A 781 -38.82 21.34 7.27
CA ASP A 781 -38.83 21.70 8.70
C ASP A 781 -37.73 22.72 9.05
N ASP A 782 -37.14 23.38 8.05
CA ASP A 782 -36.01 24.32 8.15
C ASP A 782 -34.71 23.70 8.69
N SER A 783 -34.65 22.38 8.88
CA SER A 783 -33.39 21.71 9.25
C SER A 783 -32.45 21.60 8.05
N PRO A 784 -31.11 21.68 8.25
CA PRO A 784 -30.16 21.41 7.18
C PRO A 784 -30.26 19.95 6.71
N MET A 785 -30.45 19.76 5.42
CA MET A 785 -30.40 18.45 4.77
C MET A 785 -29.04 17.80 4.99
N SER A 786 -29.06 16.54 5.43
CA SER A 786 -27.84 15.75 5.59
C SER A 786 -27.26 15.31 4.25
N VAL A 787 -25.95 15.09 4.19
CA VAL A 787 -25.27 14.47 3.04
C VAL A 787 -25.86 13.10 2.72
N LYS A 788 -26.27 12.34 3.74
CA LYS A 788 -26.96 11.05 3.54
C LYS A 788 -28.22 11.22 2.70
N THR A 789 -29.07 12.20 3.04
CA THR A 789 -30.28 12.51 2.28
C THR A 789 -29.95 12.99 0.87
N ALA A 790 -28.93 13.83 0.72
CA ALA A 790 -28.48 14.31 -0.59
C ALA A 790 -28.03 13.15 -1.49
N LEU A 791 -27.23 12.22 -0.97
CA LEU A 791 -26.79 11.02 -1.70
C LEU A 791 -27.96 10.14 -2.15
N GLN A 792 -29.00 10.00 -1.33
CA GLN A 792 -30.21 9.27 -1.72
C GLN A 792 -30.92 9.93 -2.90
N LEU A 793 -31.01 11.27 -2.89
CA LEU A 793 -31.59 12.02 -4.00
C LEU A 793 -30.72 11.90 -5.26
N ILE A 794 -29.40 12.02 -5.14
CA ILE A 794 -28.45 11.87 -6.25
C ILE A 794 -28.57 10.48 -6.91
N ASN A 795 -28.57 9.41 -6.11
CA ASN A 795 -28.70 8.05 -6.64
C ASN A 795 -30.05 7.85 -7.33
N ARG A 796 -31.14 8.40 -6.79
CA ARG A 796 -32.45 8.32 -7.44
C ARG A 796 -32.48 9.01 -8.80
N GLU A 797 -31.94 10.23 -8.89
CA GLU A 797 -31.86 10.95 -10.17
C GLU A 797 -30.93 10.25 -11.17
N LEU A 798 -29.86 9.63 -10.67
CA LEU A 798 -28.97 8.82 -11.49
C LEU A 798 -29.67 7.58 -12.05
N ASP A 799 -30.43 6.87 -11.23
CA ASP A 799 -31.23 5.72 -11.65
C ASP A 799 -32.30 6.11 -12.68
N GLU A 800 -32.94 7.28 -12.50
CA GLU A 800 -33.88 7.85 -13.48
C GLU A 800 -33.17 8.13 -14.82
N TYR A 801 -31.96 8.70 -14.81
CA TYR A 801 -31.21 9.03 -16.02
C TYR A 801 -30.67 7.79 -16.75
N LEU A 802 -29.98 6.89 -16.03
CA LEU A 802 -29.40 5.68 -16.61
C LEU A 802 -30.48 4.67 -17.04
N GLY A 803 -31.64 4.71 -16.40
CA GLY A 803 -32.77 3.83 -16.70
C GLY A 803 -33.47 4.16 -18.03
N GLY A 804 -33.50 5.41 -18.50
CA GLY A 804 -34.29 5.77 -19.68
C GLY A 804 -35.74 5.23 -19.63
N ILE A 805 -36.25 4.66 -20.73
CA ILE A 805 -37.54 3.92 -20.79
C ILE A 805 -37.56 2.71 -19.84
N GLN A 806 -36.41 2.19 -19.43
CA GLN A 806 -36.32 1.08 -18.48
C GLN A 806 -36.61 1.48 -17.03
N GLY A 807 -36.62 2.77 -16.69
CA GLY A 807 -37.10 3.24 -15.40
C GLY A 807 -38.59 2.91 -15.15
N GLU A 808 -39.37 2.70 -16.22
CA GLU A 808 -40.76 2.26 -16.17
C GLU A 808 -40.91 0.73 -16.02
N PHE A 809 -39.83 -0.03 -16.25
CA PHE A 809 -39.84 -1.49 -16.13
C PHE A 809 -39.54 -1.95 -14.70
N ASP A 810 -40.13 -3.09 -14.35
CA ASP A 810 -39.88 -3.75 -13.08
C ASP A 810 -38.41 -4.17 -12.94
N ALA A 811 -38.00 -4.46 -11.71
CA ALA A 811 -36.61 -4.77 -11.38
C ALA A 811 -36.08 -6.03 -12.08
N ASP A 812 -36.92 -7.02 -12.36
CA ASP A 812 -36.53 -8.27 -13.06
C ASP A 812 -36.24 -7.99 -14.53
N THR A 813 -37.08 -7.19 -15.18
CA THR A 813 -36.89 -6.78 -16.57
C THR A 813 -35.59 -5.97 -16.75
N ARG A 814 -35.31 -5.04 -15.83
CA ARG A 814 -34.05 -4.27 -15.83
C ARG A 814 -32.81 -5.15 -15.61
N PHE A 815 -32.91 -6.17 -14.77
CA PHE A 815 -31.85 -7.16 -14.61
C PHE A 815 -31.59 -7.92 -15.91
N ALA A 816 -32.64 -8.44 -16.54
CA ALA A 816 -32.53 -9.21 -17.77
C ALA A 816 -31.88 -8.40 -18.90
N ILE A 817 -32.27 -7.12 -19.07
CA ILE A 817 -31.70 -6.27 -20.13
C ILE A 817 -30.21 -6.03 -19.91
N THR A 818 -29.80 -5.60 -18.71
CA THR A 818 -28.38 -5.36 -18.44
C THR A 818 -27.54 -6.64 -18.47
N TRP A 819 -28.10 -7.78 -18.05
CA TRP A 819 -27.44 -9.07 -18.18
C TRP A 819 -27.21 -9.44 -19.66
N PHE A 820 -28.23 -9.22 -20.49
CA PHE A 820 -28.18 -9.48 -21.92
C PHE A 820 -27.24 -8.51 -22.67
N GLU A 821 -27.19 -7.24 -22.31
CA GLU A 821 -26.23 -6.27 -22.88
C GLU A 821 -24.78 -6.68 -22.58
N GLN A 822 -24.52 -7.20 -21.38
CA GLN A 822 -23.17 -7.59 -20.95
C GLN A 822 -22.72 -8.93 -21.51
N ASN A 823 -23.63 -9.92 -21.61
CA ASN A 823 -23.27 -11.31 -21.90
C ASN A 823 -23.90 -11.86 -23.19
N GLY A 824 -24.79 -11.11 -23.84
CA GLY A 824 -25.60 -11.59 -24.95
C GLY A 824 -26.42 -12.83 -24.59
N ASN A 825 -26.40 -13.84 -25.47
CA ASN A 825 -26.93 -15.19 -25.19
C ASN A 825 -25.90 -16.12 -24.51
N GLY A 826 -24.76 -15.59 -24.07
CA GLY A 826 -23.66 -16.34 -23.44
C GLY A 826 -23.85 -16.54 -21.94
N LYS A 827 -23.00 -17.39 -21.35
CA LYS A 827 -22.96 -17.60 -19.89
C LYS A 827 -22.09 -16.52 -19.23
N GLY A 828 -22.56 -15.94 -18.13
CA GLY A 828 -21.83 -14.96 -17.31
C GLY A 828 -21.46 -15.49 -15.92
N ASP A 829 -20.68 -14.71 -15.16
CA ASP A 829 -20.28 -15.05 -13.80
C ASP A 829 -21.43 -14.84 -12.79
N TYR A 830 -21.63 -15.80 -11.89
CA TYR A 830 -22.71 -15.75 -10.90
C TYR A 830 -22.56 -14.57 -9.93
N GLY A 831 -21.35 -14.18 -9.56
CA GLY A 831 -21.12 -13.03 -8.69
C GLY A 831 -21.53 -11.71 -9.36
N VAL A 832 -21.33 -11.60 -10.68
CA VAL A 832 -21.82 -10.46 -11.46
C VAL A 832 -23.34 -10.46 -11.51
N ALA A 833 -23.98 -11.61 -11.76
CA ALA A 833 -25.45 -11.73 -11.74
C ALA A 833 -26.04 -11.37 -10.36
N ASP A 834 -25.46 -11.91 -9.29
CA ASP A 834 -25.91 -11.65 -7.92
C ASP A 834 -25.76 -10.17 -7.56
N ASN A 835 -24.65 -9.53 -7.94
CA ASN A 835 -24.46 -8.09 -7.75
C ASN A 835 -25.50 -7.28 -8.52
N LEU A 836 -25.76 -7.65 -9.77
CA LEU A 836 -26.68 -6.94 -10.66
C LEU A 836 -28.14 -7.07 -10.19
N ALA A 837 -28.52 -8.25 -9.67
CA ALA A 837 -29.84 -8.53 -9.11
C ALA A 837 -30.02 -7.77 -7.77
N ARG A 838 -29.03 -7.85 -6.88
CA ARG A 838 -29.07 -7.15 -5.58
C ARG A 838 -29.09 -5.64 -5.70
N ALA A 839 -28.35 -5.07 -6.66
CA ALA A 839 -28.38 -3.64 -6.95
C ALA A 839 -29.78 -3.14 -7.32
N ARG A 840 -30.68 -4.04 -7.76
CA ARG A 840 -32.05 -3.75 -8.16
C ARG A 840 -33.11 -4.25 -7.17
N GLY A 841 -32.69 -4.79 -6.02
CA GLY A 841 -33.58 -5.24 -4.96
C GLY A 841 -34.32 -6.55 -5.23
N ILE A 842 -33.82 -7.38 -6.15
CA ILE A 842 -34.42 -8.69 -6.50
C ILE A 842 -33.50 -9.85 -6.09
N GLU A 843 -34.08 -11.03 -5.84
CA GLU A 843 -33.29 -12.24 -5.58
C GLU A 843 -32.66 -12.75 -6.88
N PRO A 844 -31.38 -13.20 -6.85
CA PRO A 844 -30.73 -13.74 -8.03
C PRO A 844 -31.49 -14.98 -8.54
N PRO A 845 -31.93 -14.98 -9.81
CA PRO A 845 -32.59 -16.15 -10.38
C PRO A 845 -31.63 -17.35 -10.35
N ARG A 846 -32.11 -18.49 -9.83
CA ARG A 846 -31.27 -19.67 -9.56
C ARG A 846 -30.73 -20.36 -10.83
N VAL A 847 -31.22 -19.98 -12.02
CA VAL A 847 -30.81 -20.57 -13.30
C VAL A 847 -30.96 -19.54 -14.44
N PHE A 848 -29.87 -19.25 -15.16
CA PHE A 848 -29.84 -18.73 -16.54
C PHE A 848 -28.70 -19.41 -17.30
#